data_AF-A0A146K999-F1
#
_entry.id   AF-A0A146K999-F1
#
_cell.length_a   1.000
_cell.length_b   1.000
_cell.length_c   1.000
_cell.angle_alpha   90.00
_cell.angle_beta   90.00
_cell.angle_gamma   90.00
#
_symmetry.space_group_name_H-M   'P 1'
#
loop_
_entity.id
_entity.type
_entity.pdbx_description
1 polymer ?
#
loop_
_entity_poly.entity_id
_entity_poly.type
_entity_poly.pdbx_seq_one_letter_code
_entity_poly.pdbx_strand_id
1 'polypeptide(L)'
;VDLGAGTFQVGTLRRVGAGNPIEAILNSESKRFSPTVVAFDGEQFFVGEHGAAFQRKNPGPVFKNFLNDPTAFVTKFAYDPQAKELQKISQYQSVLLITALMNHITKNLINKTEKIEITLIHPPKLSLSQLSAFKKSIEKLPNTSLFMTIPSPAAVVTTHLSSRMKEFKKEGQQFVVIDVGASSTEVSALQALYNEETDEYEVVLLNNINYDKAGDSITQCLIDRHVAPFISQTTPKMEKRIFDQVDKAKVQLTGNQFTKLIIEGALPEQQDFSAKLTRQNVDDCVQEIFSASTMRNLKQISFHLDSNLQTTYLFYGGSSRVPKLQRTFETSFQQQILKTVNLDEGAIYGGGLLAARHVPGFKTPNRFASVDLTKPALSYENQQIYQLNPFQKGLFLQQFEFPAFNLKNKSFNVNYVNESFYFETDETGEKKKKASQLFNTAQIFYNQPENTFQMKFHAYEGEDSLFEYSCQLEPADFNYQKLIKKYQMKKRAGEMNTGMTGIKAQKLQELENDAKEYSKQVEQLIKTLNQTKNPEQETKIALNFSSDSTSMPNLTYAAIHLVNKAEIKKNGEFIKEFPLQVKCKTLHNLRYMVEDYMFDESFNLIWDSNFVQKKKQQFDELMNQIELMIGKSDEYLSQFKQEKLRKLVSPVEISMIDIAIQDAKYYMDHVHLFPACSHLECLEDRIDDLTLILKNVDKVKQKISTNLELQKCRPKADQGYENALHQLNQTIKEAITILNQHQLVLQLQEACKLLFQVDSTKTPFEKLFQIYESAQNLSHQNLSTYTTSGMHKKLKKASQECQSINSSFQDLQSRVQNYNTTNVYNQFFEDIKSESVYKTKCEVIKEKTEKIQKEESELSQKLFKIQKELEKPKLAKVAEKFYLQSLEYRKLMEVAAKMKNELEKDDSLMLKELIQTQLGIQIPDEVFEDVMTKKMKKEISNIDIQSVDRVFDDLKSQISLKIKEIEQNKNNETKEMQLRNQ
;
A
#
# COMPACT_ATOMS: atom_id res chain seq x y z
N VAL A 1 -17.24 -11.49 18.09
CA VAL A 1 -17.70 -10.40 18.98
C VAL A 1 -18.65 -11.00 19.98
N ASP A 2 -18.37 -10.87 21.28
CA ASP A 2 -19.28 -11.25 22.36
C ASP A 2 -20.02 -10.00 22.83
N LEU A 3 -21.35 -10.04 22.72
CA LEU A 3 -22.25 -8.92 22.97
C LEU A 3 -22.97 -9.08 24.31
N GLY A 4 -22.26 -8.81 25.40
CA GLY A 4 -22.89 -8.74 26.72
C GLY A 4 -23.66 -7.42 26.93
N ALA A 5 -24.74 -7.48 27.73
CA ALA A 5 -25.56 -6.31 28.02
C ALA A 5 -24.83 -5.22 28.84
N GLY A 6 -23.86 -5.60 29.67
CA GLY A 6 -23.02 -4.67 30.44
C GLY A 6 -21.72 -4.30 29.74
N THR A 7 -21.07 -5.27 29.11
CA THR A 7 -19.80 -5.11 28.40
C THR A 7 -19.77 -5.99 27.16
N PHE A 8 -19.11 -5.51 26.11
CA PHE A 8 -18.85 -6.31 24.91
C PHE A 8 -17.35 -6.57 24.75
N GLN A 9 -17.03 -7.60 24.00
CA GLN A 9 -15.67 -8.02 23.70
C GLN A 9 -15.49 -8.33 22.23
N VAL A 10 -14.28 -8.08 21.75
CA VAL A 10 -13.92 -8.30 20.36
C VAL A 10 -12.67 -9.16 20.34
N GLY A 11 -12.71 -10.22 19.53
CA GLY A 11 -11.55 -11.07 19.28
C GLY A 11 -11.29 -11.17 17.79
N THR A 12 -10.02 -11.36 17.42
CA THR A 12 -9.61 -11.66 16.05
C THR A 12 -9.32 -13.15 15.91
N LEU A 13 -9.71 -13.72 14.78
CA LEU A 13 -9.27 -15.03 14.32
C LEU A 13 -8.20 -14.82 13.23
N ARG A 14 -6.94 -15.18 13.51
CA ARG A 14 -5.82 -14.98 12.58
C ARG A 14 -5.42 -16.29 11.91
N ARG A 15 -5.26 -16.27 10.58
CA ARG A 15 -4.63 -17.39 9.85
C ARG A 15 -3.22 -17.60 10.40
N VAL A 16 -2.97 -18.84 10.80
CA VAL A 16 -1.84 -19.27 11.65
C VAL A 16 -0.49 -18.69 11.20
N GLY A 17 0.10 -17.87 12.07
CA GLY A 17 1.54 -17.82 12.33
C GLY A 17 1.80 -18.42 13.73
N ALA A 18 3.06 -18.51 14.17
CA ALA A 18 3.37 -18.99 15.53
C ALA A 18 2.64 -18.15 16.60
N GLY A 19 1.76 -18.77 17.40
CA GLY A 19 1.00 -18.09 18.45
C GLY A 19 -0.42 -18.64 18.64
N ASN A 20 -1.20 -17.99 19.52
CA ASN A 20 -2.61 -18.29 19.71
C ASN A 20 -3.41 -17.72 18.51
N PRO A 21 -4.18 -18.53 17.77
CA PRO A 21 -4.93 -18.03 16.61
C PRO A 21 -6.05 -17.06 16.98
N ILE A 22 -6.46 -17.02 18.25
CA ILE A 22 -7.58 -16.20 18.73
C ILE A 22 -7.06 -15.25 19.80
N GLU A 23 -7.14 -13.95 19.52
CA GLU A 23 -6.67 -12.88 20.42
C GLU A 23 -7.75 -11.84 20.65
N ALA A 24 -7.96 -11.45 21.91
CA ALA A 24 -8.82 -10.31 22.26
C ALA A 24 -8.21 -8.99 21.76
N ILE A 25 -9.04 -8.11 21.22
CA ILE A 25 -8.67 -6.75 20.83
C ILE A 25 -8.81 -5.84 22.04
N LEU A 26 -7.82 -4.98 22.26
CA LEU A 26 -7.85 -3.96 23.30
C LEU A 26 -8.57 -2.70 22.80
N ASN A 27 -9.30 -2.03 23.68
CA ASN A 27 -9.89 -0.72 23.40
C ASN A 27 -8.88 0.43 23.54
N SER A 28 -9.35 1.66 23.31
CA SER A 28 -8.49 2.86 23.41
C SER A 28 -7.92 3.11 24.81
N GLU A 29 -8.49 2.50 25.86
CA GLU A 29 -8.00 2.51 27.25
C GLU A 29 -7.15 1.26 27.59
N SER A 30 -6.73 0.47 26.59
CA SER A 30 -5.96 -0.78 26.76
C SER A 30 -6.68 -1.88 27.59
N LYS A 31 -8.02 -1.85 27.63
CA LYS A 31 -8.83 -2.89 28.28
C LYS A 31 -9.30 -3.93 27.27
N ARG A 32 -9.48 -5.17 27.72
CA ARG A 32 -9.93 -6.33 26.90
C ARG A 32 -11.44 -6.39 26.65
N PHE A 33 -12.20 -5.53 27.33
CA PHE A 33 -13.64 -5.38 27.17
C PHE A 33 -13.99 -3.89 27.23
N SER A 34 -15.06 -3.52 26.53
CA SER A 34 -15.61 -2.16 26.54
C SER A 34 -17.03 -2.17 27.11
N PRO A 35 -17.47 -1.09 27.79
CA PRO A 35 -18.85 -0.96 28.24
C PRO A 35 -19.84 -1.01 27.07
N THR A 36 -20.94 -1.74 27.20
CA THR A 36 -22.03 -1.74 26.21
C THR A 36 -22.92 -0.52 26.44
N VAL A 37 -22.39 0.65 26.06
CA VAL A 37 -23.01 1.96 26.28
C VAL A 37 -22.94 2.76 24.98
N VAL A 38 -24.06 3.38 24.64
CA VAL A 38 -24.15 4.39 23.57
C VAL A 38 -24.69 5.66 24.22
N ALA A 39 -24.13 6.81 23.90
CA ALA A 39 -24.63 8.12 24.32
C ALA A 39 -24.80 9.01 23.09
N PHE A 40 -25.73 9.95 23.15
CA PHE A 40 -26.00 10.87 22.05
C PHE A 40 -26.11 12.30 22.58
N ASP A 41 -25.35 13.24 22.02
CA ASP A 41 -25.38 14.64 22.47
C ASP A 41 -26.35 15.53 21.66
N GLY A 42 -27.14 14.92 20.77
CA GLY A 42 -28.01 15.63 19.83
C GLY A 42 -27.44 15.74 18.41
N GLU A 43 -26.14 15.50 18.24
CA GLU A 43 -25.43 15.62 16.97
C GLU A 43 -24.52 14.42 16.66
N GLN A 44 -23.94 13.78 17.69
CA GLN A 44 -23.02 12.65 17.52
C GLN A 44 -23.19 11.57 18.60
N PHE A 45 -22.81 10.35 18.24
CA PHE A 45 -22.84 9.17 19.11
C PHE A 45 -21.49 8.89 19.76
N PHE A 46 -21.48 8.76 21.09
CA PHE A 46 -20.33 8.27 21.84
C PHE A 46 -20.58 6.84 22.27
N VAL A 47 -19.65 5.95 21.96
CA VAL A 47 -19.86 4.52 22.16
C VAL A 47 -18.73 3.93 22.99
N GLY A 48 -19.03 2.87 23.75
CA GLY A 48 -18.02 2.17 24.53
C GLY A 48 -17.50 3.01 25.69
N GLU A 49 -16.19 3.06 25.82
CA GLU A 49 -15.47 3.89 26.79
C GLU A 49 -15.80 5.39 26.65
N HIS A 50 -16.02 5.89 25.43
CA HIS A 50 -16.38 7.28 25.19
C HIS A 50 -17.80 7.57 25.68
N GLY A 51 -18.73 6.64 25.47
CA GLY A 51 -20.10 6.73 26.00
C GLY A 51 -20.11 6.70 27.54
N ALA A 52 -19.28 5.84 28.15
CA ALA A 52 -19.12 5.79 29.60
C ALA A 52 -18.47 7.07 30.18
N ALA A 53 -17.54 7.71 29.45
CA ALA A 53 -16.99 9.01 29.82
C ALA A 53 -18.04 10.12 29.73
N PHE A 54 -18.82 10.16 28.65
CA PHE A 54 -19.92 11.10 28.45
C PHE A 54 -20.97 11.00 29.58
N GLN A 55 -21.36 9.77 29.92
CA GLN A 55 -22.36 9.48 30.94
C GLN A 55 -22.06 10.10 32.31
N ARG A 56 -20.78 10.29 32.67
CA ARG A 56 -20.40 10.94 33.94
C ARG A 56 -20.80 12.42 34.01
N LYS A 57 -20.84 13.09 32.85
CA LYS A 57 -21.19 14.52 32.73
C LYS A 57 -22.69 14.69 32.47
N ASN A 58 -23.23 13.94 31.51
CA ASN A 58 -24.63 14.00 31.08
C ASN A 58 -25.20 12.57 30.93
N PRO A 59 -25.84 12.01 31.97
CA PRO A 59 -26.33 10.63 31.92
C PRO A 59 -27.65 10.47 31.18
N GLY A 60 -28.41 11.56 30.95
CA GLY A 60 -29.77 11.49 30.39
C GLY A 60 -29.84 10.79 29.04
N PRO A 61 -29.14 11.28 28.00
CA PRO A 61 -29.20 10.70 26.65
C PRO A 61 -28.21 9.54 26.47
N VAL A 62 -28.16 8.64 27.47
CA VAL A 62 -27.31 7.46 27.48
C VAL A 62 -28.16 6.20 27.47
N PHE A 63 -27.80 5.27 26.60
CA PHE A 63 -28.51 4.03 26.34
C PHE A 63 -27.74 2.81 26.86
N LYS A 64 -28.45 1.92 27.55
CA LYS A 64 -27.93 0.63 28.07
C LYS A 64 -28.94 -0.49 27.80
N ASN A 65 -28.48 -1.75 27.81
CA ASN A 65 -29.33 -2.94 27.60
C ASN A 65 -30.07 -3.00 26.24
N PHE A 66 -29.74 -2.12 25.29
CA PHE A 66 -30.39 -2.02 23.98
C PHE A 66 -30.20 -3.27 23.11
N LEU A 67 -29.17 -4.07 23.38
CA LEU A 67 -28.91 -5.34 22.71
C LEU A 67 -29.94 -6.44 23.00
N ASN A 68 -30.71 -6.31 24.10
CA ASN A 68 -31.70 -7.31 24.48
C ASN A 68 -32.90 -7.35 23.53
N ASP A 69 -33.17 -6.25 22.82
CA ASP A 69 -34.32 -6.15 21.93
C ASP A 69 -34.06 -5.10 20.83
N PRO A 70 -33.58 -5.52 19.64
CA PRO A 70 -33.29 -4.62 18.53
C PRO A 70 -34.54 -3.93 17.97
N THR A 71 -35.74 -4.45 18.26
CA THR A 71 -37.01 -3.98 17.70
C THR A 71 -37.68 -2.89 18.56
N ALA A 72 -37.26 -2.73 19.81
CA ALA A 72 -37.81 -1.67 20.65
C ALA A 72 -37.24 -0.29 20.29
N PHE A 73 -38.05 0.75 20.50
CA PHE A 73 -37.62 2.14 20.37
C PHE A 73 -36.46 2.47 21.29
N VAL A 74 -35.55 3.34 20.83
CA VAL A 74 -34.34 3.73 21.59
C VAL A 74 -34.68 4.34 22.95
N THR A 75 -35.82 5.01 23.08
CA THR A 75 -36.30 5.64 24.32
C THR A 75 -36.51 4.64 25.47
N LYS A 76 -36.82 3.36 25.16
CA LYS A 76 -36.91 2.28 26.16
C LYS A 76 -35.59 2.04 26.89
N PHE A 77 -34.48 2.34 26.22
CA PHE A 77 -33.13 2.06 26.71
C PHE A 77 -32.41 3.30 27.24
N ALA A 78 -32.98 4.48 27.02
CA ALA A 78 -32.45 5.74 27.51
C ALA A 78 -32.55 5.81 29.03
N TYR A 79 -31.52 6.35 29.67
CA TYR A 79 -31.55 6.62 31.10
C TYR A 79 -32.61 7.67 31.46
N ASP A 80 -32.70 8.74 30.65
CA ASP A 80 -33.79 9.72 30.70
C ASP A 80 -34.48 9.81 29.32
N PRO A 81 -35.64 9.16 29.14
CA PRO A 81 -36.40 9.21 27.89
C PRO A 81 -36.86 10.61 27.47
N GLN A 82 -36.87 11.59 28.38
CA GLN A 82 -37.31 12.96 28.13
C GLN A 82 -36.15 13.92 27.81
N ALA A 83 -34.91 13.44 27.79
CA ALA A 83 -33.74 14.25 27.45
C ALA A 83 -33.91 14.92 26.07
N LYS A 84 -33.63 16.22 25.99
CA LYS A 84 -33.91 17.07 24.82
C LYS A 84 -33.16 16.60 23.58
N GLU A 85 -31.96 16.08 23.78
CA GLU A 85 -31.07 15.52 22.77
C GLU A 85 -31.75 14.35 22.01
N LEU A 86 -32.69 13.65 22.64
CA LEU A 86 -33.34 12.47 22.07
C LEU A 86 -34.46 12.79 21.09
N GLN A 87 -34.91 14.04 20.99
CA GLN A 87 -36.03 14.43 20.12
C GLN A 87 -35.81 14.00 18.67
N LYS A 88 -34.59 14.13 18.15
CA LYS A 88 -34.22 13.76 16.77
C LYS A 88 -34.22 12.25 16.51
N ILE A 89 -34.06 11.43 17.55
CA ILE A 89 -33.86 9.99 17.42
C ILE A 89 -34.94 9.13 18.10
N SER A 90 -35.92 9.76 18.74
CA SER A 90 -36.96 9.08 19.53
C SER A 90 -37.81 8.09 18.72
N GLN A 91 -37.99 8.35 17.42
CA GLN A 91 -38.71 7.49 16.48
C GLN A 91 -37.93 6.25 16.04
N TYR A 92 -36.62 6.19 16.29
CA TYR A 92 -35.79 5.07 15.84
C TYR A 92 -35.89 3.88 16.80
N GLN A 93 -35.73 2.68 16.24
CA GLN A 93 -35.56 1.44 16.99
C GLN A 93 -34.09 1.25 17.41
N SER A 94 -33.86 0.30 18.33
CA SER A 94 -32.55 -0.03 18.89
C SER A 94 -31.50 -0.43 17.83
N VAL A 95 -31.92 -0.83 16.64
CA VAL A 95 -31.02 -1.00 15.48
C VAL A 95 -30.11 0.20 15.21
N LEU A 96 -30.55 1.43 15.52
CA LEU A 96 -29.71 2.62 15.44
C LEU A 96 -28.51 2.51 16.39
N LEU A 97 -28.76 2.14 17.65
CA LEU A 97 -27.74 1.98 18.68
C LEU A 97 -26.83 0.79 18.40
N ILE A 98 -27.38 -0.30 17.85
CA ILE A 98 -26.61 -1.45 17.38
C ILE A 98 -25.70 -1.04 16.21
N THR A 99 -26.19 -0.24 15.27
CA THR A 99 -25.39 0.29 14.15
C THR A 99 -24.28 1.20 14.67
N ALA A 100 -24.56 2.04 15.67
CA ALA A 100 -23.54 2.85 16.35
C ALA A 100 -22.46 1.98 17.01
N LEU A 101 -22.86 0.92 17.72
CA LEU A 101 -21.96 -0.04 18.34
C LEU A 101 -21.08 -0.77 17.34
N MET A 102 -21.68 -1.29 16.27
CA MET A 102 -20.94 -2.02 15.24
C MET A 102 -20.01 -1.09 14.47
N ASN A 103 -20.40 0.14 14.19
CA ASN A 103 -19.53 1.16 13.59
C ASN A 103 -18.33 1.47 14.50
N HIS A 104 -18.54 1.60 15.82
CA HIS A 104 -17.45 1.80 16.76
C HIS A 104 -16.49 0.59 16.79
N ILE A 105 -17.02 -0.64 16.79
CA ILE A 105 -16.19 -1.86 16.73
C ILE A 105 -15.36 -1.89 15.45
N THR A 106 -15.95 -1.61 14.29
CA THR A 106 -15.28 -1.76 13.00
C THR A 106 -14.29 -0.62 12.75
N LYS A 107 -14.69 0.63 13.04
CA LYS A 107 -13.89 1.84 12.78
C LYS A 107 -12.84 2.11 13.85
N ASN A 108 -13.18 1.98 15.12
CA ASN A 108 -12.29 2.42 16.22
C ASN A 108 -11.49 1.27 16.82
N LEU A 109 -12.08 0.07 16.98
CA LEU A 109 -11.37 -1.08 17.56
C LEU A 109 -10.58 -1.87 16.51
N ILE A 110 -11.21 -2.24 15.39
CA ILE A 110 -10.56 -3.02 14.35
C ILE A 110 -9.73 -2.12 13.41
N ASN A 111 -10.30 -1.00 12.96
CA ASN A 111 -9.67 0.02 12.13
C ASN A 111 -8.92 -0.55 10.90
N LYS A 112 -9.62 -1.33 10.09
CA LYS A 112 -9.08 -1.90 8.84
C LYS A 112 -9.95 -1.54 7.64
N THR A 113 -9.30 -1.40 6.49
CA THR A 113 -9.96 -1.13 5.19
C THR A 113 -10.40 -2.40 4.48
N GLU A 114 -9.85 -3.56 4.86
CA GLU A 114 -10.20 -4.87 4.31
C GLU A 114 -11.63 -5.28 4.69
N LYS A 115 -12.19 -6.26 3.97
CA LYS A 115 -13.48 -6.85 4.33
C LYS A 115 -13.41 -7.48 5.73
N ILE A 116 -14.29 -7.07 6.62
CA ILE A 116 -14.42 -7.56 7.99
C ILE A 116 -15.61 -8.53 8.06
N GLU A 117 -15.29 -9.80 8.32
CA GLU A 117 -16.29 -10.85 8.53
C GLU A 117 -16.51 -11.03 10.03
N ILE A 118 -17.71 -10.72 10.51
CA ILE A 118 -18.03 -10.66 11.94
C ILE A 118 -18.77 -11.93 12.35
N THR A 119 -18.21 -12.68 13.29
CA THR A 119 -18.96 -13.70 14.04
C THR A 119 -19.57 -13.08 15.29
N LEU A 120 -20.88 -13.26 15.47
CA LEU A 120 -21.63 -12.75 16.60
C LEU A 120 -21.88 -13.86 17.64
N ILE A 121 -21.41 -13.66 18.86
CA ILE A 121 -21.76 -14.50 20.00
C ILE A 121 -22.92 -13.81 20.73
N HIS A 122 -24.00 -14.54 20.94
CA HIS A 122 -25.25 -13.97 21.42
C HIS A 122 -25.94 -14.86 22.48
N PRO A 123 -26.77 -14.27 23.35
CA PRO A 123 -27.60 -15.05 24.26
C PRO A 123 -28.63 -15.90 23.49
N PRO A 124 -28.94 -17.13 23.91
CA PRO A 124 -29.89 -17.99 23.19
C PRO A 124 -31.29 -17.40 23.04
N LYS A 125 -31.70 -16.49 23.95
CA LYS A 125 -33.02 -15.86 23.96
C LYS A 125 -33.33 -14.99 22.74
N LEU A 126 -32.33 -14.60 21.93
CA LEU A 126 -32.58 -13.79 20.73
C LEU A 126 -33.22 -14.63 19.62
N SER A 127 -34.35 -14.16 19.10
CA SER A 127 -35.07 -14.82 18.01
C SER A 127 -34.34 -14.64 16.67
N LEU A 128 -34.73 -15.43 15.66
CA LEU A 128 -34.11 -15.33 14.32
C LEU A 128 -34.33 -13.95 13.70
N SER A 129 -35.50 -13.34 13.89
CA SER A 129 -35.80 -12.00 13.39
C SER A 129 -34.92 -10.93 14.05
N GLN A 130 -34.67 -11.06 15.36
CA GLN A 130 -33.75 -10.17 16.07
C GLN A 130 -32.31 -10.33 15.57
N LEU A 131 -31.82 -11.56 15.38
CA LEU A 131 -30.50 -11.82 14.79
C LEU A 131 -30.39 -11.29 13.35
N SER A 132 -31.46 -11.38 12.57
CA SER A 132 -31.52 -10.77 11.24
C SER A 132 -31.43 -9.25 11.29
N ALA A 133 -31.96 -8.60 12.32
CA ALA A 133 -31.79 -7.16 12.51
C ALA A 133 -30.32 -6.80 12.78
N PHE A 134 -29.61 -7.59 13.61
CA PHE A 134 -28.16 -7.45 13.78
C PHE A 134 -27.42 -7.62 12.46
N LYS A 135 -27.74 -8.65 11.67
CA LYS A 135 -27.15 -8.87 10.34
C LYS A 135 -27.31 -7.65 9.45
N LYS A 136 -28.54 -7.14 9.31
CA LYS A 136 -28.84 -5.97 8.48
C LYS A 136 -28.06 -4.74 8.94
N SER A 137 -28.04 -4.43 10.24
CA SER A 137 -27.25 -3.34 10.80
C SER A 137 -25.74 -3.48 10.51
N ILE A 138 -25.20 -4.69 10.60
CA ILE A 138 -23.78 -4.97 10.30
C ILE A 138 -23.50 -4.82 8.79
N GLU A 139 -24.37 -5.32 7.93
CA GLU A 139 -24.19 -5.30 6.47
C GLU A 139 -24.41 -3.93 5.83
N LYS A 140 -25.08 -2.99 6.53
CA LYS A 140 -25.14 -1.58 6.11
C LYS A 140 -23.81 -0.85 6.28
N LEU A 141 -22.94 -1.31 7.19
CA LEU A 141 -21.65 -0.68 7.40
C LEU A 141 -20.68 -1.01 6.23
N PRO A 142 -19.73 -0.11 5.90
CA PRO A 142 -18.81 -0.35 4.80
C PRO A 142 -17.88 -1.53 5.07
N ASN A 143 -17.66 -2.37 4.05
CA ASN A 143 -16.73 -3.50 4.09
C ASN A 143 -17.00 -4.53 5.19
N THR A 144 -18.23 -4.63 5.71
CA THR A 144 -18.58 -5.55 6.80
C THR A 144 -19.65 -6.54 6.37
N SER A 145 -19.57 -7.75 6.90
CA SER A 145 -20.62 -8.75 6.74
C SER A 145 -20.72 -9.63 7.97
N LEU A 146 -21.94 -10.06 8.33
CA LEU A 146 -22.12 -11.04 9.39
C LEU A 146 -21.77 -12.44 8.84
N PHE A 147 -20.69 -13.02 9.36
CA PHE A 147 -20.21 -14.34 9.00
C PHE A 147 -21.09 -15.45 9.57
N MET A 148 -21.32 -15.46 10.89
CA MET A 148 -22.24 -16.41 11.54
C MET A 148 -22.64 -15.94 12.93
N THR A 149 -23.69 -16.55 13.46
CA THR A 149 -24.12 -16.39 14.85
C THR A 149 -23.80 -17.65 15.66
N ILE A 150 -23.42 -17.48 16.93
CA ILE A 150 -23.09 -18.55 17.86
C ILE A 150 -23.77 -18.28 19.21
N PRO A 151 -24.53 -19.23 19.77
CA PRO A 151 -25.02 -19.11 21.14
C PRO A 151 -23.86 -19.06 22.15
N SER A 152 -23.87 -18.09 23.07
CA SER A 152 -22.88 -17.95 24.15
C SER A 152 -22.56 -19.26 24.89
N PRO A 153 -23.54 -20.09 25.33
CA PRO A 153 -23.22 -21.33 26.04
C PRO A 153 -22.47 -22.35 25.17
N ALA A 154 -22.72 -22.40 23.85
CA ALA A 154 -22.00 -23.29 22.94
C ALA A 154 -20.52 -22.87 22.81
N ALA A 155 -20.28 -21.55 22.77
CA ALA A 155 -18.92 -21.01 22.80
C ALA A 155 -18.21 -21.32 24.12
N VAL A 156 -18.87 -21.18 25.27
CA VAL A 156 -18.32 -21.50 26.59
C VAL A 156 -17.96 -22.99 26.71
N VAL A 157 -18.85 -23.90 26.31
CA VAL A 157 -18.59 -25.34 26.32
C VAL A 157 -17.42 -25.69 25.38
N THR A 158 -17.37 -25.08 24.19
CA THR A 158 -16.25 -25.28 23.25
C THR A 158 -14.91 -24.86 23.87
N THR A 159 -14.85 -23.72 24.57
CA THR A 159 -13.65 -23.29 25.29
C THR A 159 -13.25 -24.30 26.35
N HIS A 160 -14.21 -24.76 27.16
CA HIS A 160 -13.97 -25.76 28.20
C HIS A 160 -13.36 -27.04 27.61
N LEU A 161 -13.99 -27.59 26.56
CA LEU A 161 -13.59 -28.82 25.88
C LEU A 161 -12.23 -28.70 25.19
N SER A 162 -11.97 -27.60 24.48
CA SER A 162 -10.75 -27.42 23.70
C SER A 162 -9.45 -27.60 24.50
N SER A 163 -9.49 -27.30 25.81
CA SER A 163 -8.37 -27.48 26.74
C SER A 163 -8.33 -28.86 27.43
N ARG A 164 -9.36 -29.69 27.24
CA ARG A 164 -9.59 -30.97 27.94
C ARG A 164 -9.97 -32.11 26.99
N MET A 165 -9.55 -32.04 25.73
CA MET A 165 -9.92 -33.05 24.72
C MET A 165 -9.54 -34.49 25.10
N LYS A 166 -8.51 -34.67 25.93
CA LYS A 166 -8.10 -35.99 26.45
C LYS A 166 -9.12 -36.62 27.41
N GLU A 167 -9.98 -35.81 28.02
CA GLU A 167 -11.00 -36.22 28.99
C GLU A 167 -12.36 -36.49 28.31
N PHE A 168 -12.50 -36.17 27.01
CA PHE A 168 -13.74 -36.33 26.28
C PHE A 168 -14.08 -37.82 26.08
N LYS A 169 -15.32 -38.20 26.42
CA LYS A 169 -15.83 -39.57 26.28
C LYS A 169 -16.51 -39.73 24.92
N LYS A 170 -16.24 -40.85 24.23
CA LYS A 170 -16.84 -41.15 22.91
C LYS A 170 -18.37 -41.22 22.94
N GLU A 171 -18.94 -41.66 24.04
CA GLU A 171 -20.39 -41.75 24.30
C GLU A 171 -21.07 -40.37 24.49
N GLY A 172 -20.28 -39.29 24.47
CA GLY A 172 -20.74 -37.91 24.62
C GLY A 172 -20.64 -37.41 26.07
N GLN A 173 -20.79 -36.10 26.23
CA GLN A 173 -20.73 -35.43 27.53
C GLN A 173 -21.80 -34.34 27.60
N GLN A 174 -22.44 -34.17 28.76
CA GLN A 174 -23.46 -33.14 28.96
C GLN A 174 -22.93 -31.98 29.78
N PHE A 175 -23.53 -30.81 29.55
CA PHE A 175 -23.15 -29.56 30.20
C PHE A 175 -24.38 -28.76 30.62
N VAL A 176 -24.26 -28.06 31.74
CA VAL A 176 -25.18 -26.97 32.11
C VAL A 176 -24.36 -25.71 32.26
N VAL A 177 -24.62 -24.71 31.44
CA VAL A 177 -23.97 -23.40 31.52
C VAL A 177 -24.93 -22.45 32.24
N ILE A 178 -24.42 -21.80 33.30
CA ILE A 178 -25.13 -20.77 34.05
C ILE A 178 -24.41 -19.44 33.78
N ASP A 179 -24.94 -18.67 32.84
CA ASP A 179 -24.43 -17.34 32.49
C ASP A 179 -25.17 -16.28 33.31
N VAL A 180 -24.47 -15.59 34.19
CA VAL A 180 -25.03 -14.50 35.00
C VAL A 180 -24.37 -13.18 34.60
N GLY A 181 -25.03 -12.45 33.70
CA GLY A 181 -24.57 -11.19 33.15
C GLY A 181 -24.89 -9.97 34.03
N ALA A 182 -24.96 -8.80 33.40
CA ALA A 182 -25.37 -7.56 34.07
C ALA A 182 -26.90 -7.51 34.27
N SER A 183 -27.68 -7.77 33.22
CA SER A 183 -29.14 -7.63 33.25
C SER A 183 -29.93 -8.95 33.20
N SER A 184 -29.37 -10.04 32.69
CA SER A 184 -30.05 -11.35 32.63
C SER A 184 -29.19 -12.51 33.10
N THR A 185 -29.88 -13.57 33.53
CA THR A 185 -29.32 -14.88 33.88
C THR A 185 -29.88 -15.92 32.92
N GLU A 186 -29.01 -16.71 32.30
CA GLU A 186 -29.36 -17.75 31.35
C GLU A 186 -28.82 -19.10 31.83
N VAL A 187 -29.69 -20.12 31.81
CA VAL A 187 -29.33 -21.48 32.21
C VAL A 187 -29.61 -22.42 31.04
N SER A 188 -28.54 -22.96 30.47
CA SER A 188 -28.59 -23.70 29.20
C SER A 188 -28.10 -25.14 29.39
N ALA A 189 -28.85 -26.10 28.85
CA ALA A 189 -28.44 -27.51 28.77
C ALA A 189 -27.82 -27.80 27.40
N LEU A 190 -26.63 -28.39 27.38
CA LEU A 190 -25.91 -28.72 26.16
C LEU A 190 -25.40 -30.16 26.20
N GLN A 191 -25.19 -30.73 25.02
CA GLN A 191 -24.53 -32.00 24.83
C GLN A 191 -23.42 -31.85 23.79
N ALA A 192 -22.26 -32.44 24.08
CA ALA A 192 -21.17 -32.54 23.13
C ALA A 192 -21.05 -33.98 22.65
N LEU A 193 -21.05 -34.16 21.33
CA LEU A 193 -21.00 -35.45 20.63
C LEU A 193 -19.81 -35.45 19.68
N TYR A 194 -19.18 -36.60 19.45
CA TYR A 194 -18.20 -36.75 18.39
C TYR A 194 -18.85 -37.44 17.20
N ASN A 195 -18.79 -36.78 16.04
CA ASN A 195 -19.32 -37.28 14.79
C ASN A 195 -18.18 -37.93 13.99
N GLU A 196 -18.19 -39.27 13.92
CA GLU A 196 -17.15 -40.05 13.23
C GLU A 196 -17.19 -39.86 11.69
N GLU A 197 -18.34 -39.50 11.11
CA GLU A 197 -18.47 -39.30 9.65
C GLU A 197 -17.81 -37.99 9.20
N THR A 198 -17.92 -36.94 10.02
CA THR A 198 -17.37 -35.62 9.72
C THR A 198 -16.02 -35.36 10.38
N ASP A 199 -15.62 -36.18 11.36
CA ASP A 199 -14.47 -35.99 12.24
C ASP A 199 -14.53 -34.65 13.00
N GLU A 200 -15.69 -34.40 13.63
CA GLU A 200 -15.98 -33.14 14.32
C GLU A 200 -16.66 -33.35 15.67
N TYR A 201 -16.45 -32.41 16.59
CA TYR A 201 -17.14 -32.35 17.88
C TYR A 201 -18.34 -31.40 17.77
N GLU A 202 -19.54 -31.96 17.81
CA GLU A 202 -20.80 -31.21 17.74
C GLU A 202 -21.25 -30.82 19.15
N VAL A 203 -21.34 -29.50 19.40
CA VAL A 203 -21.88 -28.92 20.62
C VAL A 203 -23.32 -28.51 20.34
N VAL A 204 -24.26 -29.28 20.90
CA VAL A 204 -25.69 -29.15 20.69
C VAL A 204 -26.33 -28.45 21.89
N LEU A 205 -26.96 -27.30 21.68
CA LEU A 205 -27.80 -26.64 22.68
C LEU A 205 -29.18 -27.30 22.68
N LEU A 206 -29.52 -27.98 23.78
CA LEU A 206 -30.74 -28.77 23.93
C LEU A 206 -31.92 -27.91 24.37
N ASN A 207 -31.71 -27.08 25.38
CA ASN A 207 -32.71 -26.15 25.89
C ASN A 207 -32.06 -24.96 26.62
N ASN A 208 -32.82 -23.88 26.81
CA ASN A 208 -32.39 -22.70 27.56
C ASN A 208 -33.55 -22.10 28.37
N ILE A 209 -33.26 -21.67 29.60
CA ILE A 209 -34.18 -20.88 30.43
C ILE A 209 -33.56 -19.50 30.68
N ASN A 210 -34.28 -18.44 30.33
CA ASN A 210 -33.88 -17.05 30.57
C ASN A 210 -34.59 -16.46 31.81
N TYR A 211 -33.87 -15.64 32.57
CA TYR A 211 -34.39 -14.85 33.66
C TYR A 211 -33.85 -13.42 33.59
N ASP A 212 -34.72 -12.43 33.44
CA ASP A 212 -34.35 -11.01 33.23
C ASP A 212 -33.92 -10.28 34.52
N LYS A 213 -33.26 -10.99 35.43
CA LYS A 213 -32.58 -10.41 36.60
C LYS A 213 -31.18 -10.99 36.77
N ALA A 214 -30.23 -10.13 37.13
CA ALA A 214 -28.83 -10.49 37.36
C ALA A 214 -28.12 -9.45 38.24
N GLY A 215 -26.90 -9.05 37.86
CA GLY A 215 -26.05 -8.15 38.64
C GLY A 215 -26.66 -6.77 38.93
N ASP A 216 -27.29 -6.15 37.94
CA ASP A 216 -27.91 -4.83 38.06
C ASP A 216 -29.11 -4.88 39.00
N SER A 217 -29.85 -5.99 39.01
CA SER A 217 -30.97 -6.20 39.94
C SER A 217 -30.50 -6.28 41.39
N ILE A 218 -29.34 -6.89 41.64
CA ILE A 218 -28.72 -6.90 42.97
C ILE A 218 -28.32 -5.49 43.38
N THR A 219 -27.71 -4.73 42.45
CA THR A 219 -27.36 -3.32 42.68
C THR A 219 -28.60 -2.50 43.02
N GLN A 220 -29.69 -2.64 42.25
CA GLN A 220 -30.94 -1.93 42.50
C GLN A 220 -31.55 -2.28 43.86
N CYS A 221 -31.60 -3.57 44.23
CA CYS A 221 -32.06 -3.98 45.56
C CYS A 221 -31.27 -3.33 46.71
N LEU A 222 -29.95 -3.20 46.56
CA LEU A 222 -29.11 -2.52 47.55
C LEU A 222 -29.41 -1.01 47.63
N ILE A 223 -29.65 -0.36 46.48
CA ILE A 223 -30.07 1.05 46.43
C ILE A 223 -31.40 1.21 47.17
N ASP A 224 -32.40 0.41 46.81
CA ASP A 224 -33.76 0.52 47.33
C ASP A 224 -33.81 0.32 48.85
N ARG A 225 -32.99 -0.61 49.39
CA ARG A 225 -32.98 -0.94 50.83
C ARG A 225 -32.09 -0.04 51.66
N HIS A 226 -30.94 0.39 51.13
CA HIS A 226 -29.89 1.00 51.94
C HIS A 226 -29.55 2.44 51.56
N VAL A 227 -30.07 2.95 50.45
CA VAL A 227 -29.77 4.30 49.95
C VAL A 227 -31.05 5.13 49.78
N ALA A 228 -32.02 4.62 49.01
CA ALA A 228 -33.28 5.32 48.72
C ALA A 228 -34.05 5.81 49.96
N PRO A 229 -34.08 5.10 51.12
CA PRO A 229 -34.77 5.60 52.31
C PRO A 229 -34.18 6.90 52.88
N PHE A 230 -32.95 7.26 52.50
CA PHE A 230 -32.24 8.44 53.00
C PHE A 230 -32.13 9.57 51.97
N ILE A 231 -32.50 9.32 50.71
CA ILE A 231 -32.34 10.27 49.60
C ILE A 231 -33.68 10.45 48.90
N SER A 232 -34.33 11.60 49.12
CA SER A 232 -35.74 11.83 48.75
C SER A 232 -35.94 12.40 47.34
N GLN A 233 -34.92 13.04 46.75
CA GLN A 233 -34.98 13.63 45.41
C GLN A 233 -33.66 13.39 44.68
N THR A 234 -33.74 12.73 43.53
CA THR A 234 -32.56 12.40 42.73
C THR A 234 -32.70 12.95 41.32
N THR A 235 -31.74 13.77 40.91
CA THR A 235 -31.57 14.10 39.49
C THR A 235 -31.00 12.87 38.77
N PRO A 236 -31.16 12.72 37.43
CA PRO A 236 -30.55 11.62 36.69
C PRO A 236 -29.04 11.46 36.94
N LYS A 237 -28.34 12.58 37.17
CA LYS A 237 -26.93 12.62 37.56
C LYS A 237 -26.66 12.04 38.95
N MET A 238 -27.52 12.33 39.91
CA MET A 238 -27.41 11.76 41.25
C MET A 238 -27.74 10.27 41.25
N GLU A 239 -28.81 9.85 40.58
CA GLU A 239 -29.18 8.44 40.47
C GLU A 239 -28.06 7.60 39.85
N LYS A 240 -27.44 8.11 38.78
CA LYS A 240 -26.30 7.44 38.17
C LYS A 240 -25.11 7.32 39.12
N ARG A 241 -24.80 8.40 39.84
CA ARG A 241 -23.73 8.39 40.85
C ARG A 241 -24.02 7.36 41.94
N ILE A 242 -25.27 7.29 42.42
CA ILE A 242 -25.72 6.28 43.39
C ILE A 242 -25.49 4.88 42.83
N PHE A 243 -25.98 4.60 41.61
CA PHE A 243 -25.85 3.28 40.99
C PHE A 243 -24.38 2.87 40.85
N ASP A 244 -23.50 3.75 40.37
CA ASP A 244 -22.07 3.43 40.21
C ASP A 244 -21.37 3.14 41.54
N GLN A 245 -21.68 3.90 42.60
CA GLN A 245 -21.05 3.70 43.89
C GLN A 245 -21.56 2.42 44.57
N VAL A 246 -22.85 2.12 44.45
CA VAL A 246 -23.43 0.89 44.98
C VAL A 246 -22.95 -0.33 44.19
N ASP A 247 -22.84 -0.24 42.86
CA ASP A 247 -22.30 -1.32 42.04
C ASP A 247 -20.83 -1.62 42.38
N LYS A 248 -20.00 -0.58 42.55
CA LYS A 248 -18.62 -0.72 43.05
C LYS A 248 -18.59 -1.37 44.44
N ALA A 249 -19.46 -0.95 45.36
CA ALA A 249 -19.56 -1.53 46.69
C ALA A 249 -19.95 -3.03 46.62
N LYS A 250 -20.93 -3.39 45.78
CA LYS A 250 -21.31 -4.80 45.51
C LYS A 250 -20.11 -5.61 45.04
N VAL A 251 -19.34 -5.09 44.06
CA VAL A 251 -18.12 -5.77 43.57
C VAL A 251 -17.10 -5.94 44.68
N GLN A 252 -16.83 -4.93 45.50
CA GLN A 252 -15.91 -5.03 46.64
C GLN A 252 -16.37 -6.06 47.68
N LEU A 253 -17.67 -6.20 47.90
CA LEU A 253 -18.25 -7.16 48.84
C LEU A 253 -18.16 -8.62 48.37
N THR A 254 -17.80 -8.87 47.10
CA THR A 254 -17.48 -10.23 46.64
C THR A 254 -16.19 -10.76 47.29
N GLY A 255 -15.23 -9.87 47.58
CA GLY A 255 -13.98 -10.19 48.29
C GLY A 255 -13.97 -9.86 49.78
N ASN A 256 -14.77 -8.87 50.21
CA ASN A 256 -14.76 -8.35 51.58
C ASN A 256 -16.04 -8.71 52.37
N GLN A 257 -15.98 -8.56 53.70
CA GLN A 257 -17.17 -8.74 54.58
C GLN A 257 -18.01 -7.47 54.70
N PHE A 258 -17.38 -6.30 54.59
CA PHE A 258 -18.06 -5.01 54.58
C PHE A 258 -17.26 -4.01 53.75
N THR A 259 -17.91 -2.93 53.33
CA THR A 259 -17.28 -1.77 52.71
C THR A 259 -17.99 -0.49 53.15
N LYS A 260 -17.27 0.64 53.13
CA LYS A 260 -17.86 1.96 53.38
C LYS A 260 -18.35 2.52 52.05
N LEU A 261 -19.66 2.68 51.92
CA LEU A 261 -20.29 3.38 50.83
C LEU A 261 -20.23 4.88 51.10
N ILE A 262 -19.77 5.66 50.12
CA ILE A 262 -19.75 7.12 50.15
C ILE A 262 -20.37 7.60 48.84
N ILE A 263 -21.36 8.49 48.92
CA ILE A 263 -22.00 9.12 47.78
C ILE A 263 -21.95 10.63 48.00
N GLU A 264 -21.09 11.29 47.25
CA GLU A 264 -20.79 12.71 47.42
C GLU A 264 -21.99 13.59 47.09
N GLY A 265 -22.25 14.59 47.94
CA GLY A 265 -23.31 15.59 47.76
C GLY A 265 -24.72 15.03 47.59
N ALA A 266 -24.98 13.84 48.14
CA ALA A 266 -26.22 13.09 47.95
C ALA A 266 -27.33 13.46 48.94
N LEU A 267 -26.99 14.16 50.03
CA LEU A 267 -27.92 14.64 51.04
C LEU A 267 -28.24 16.14 50.85
N PRO A 268 -29.26 16.67 51.55
CA PRO A 268 -29.53 18.12 51.58
C PRO A 268 -28.27 18.94 51.91
N GLU A 269 -28.22 20.18 51.43
CA GLU A 269 -27.07 21.09 51.60
C GLU A 269 -25.75 20.56 51.00
N GLN A 270 -25.82 19.66 50.01
CA GLN A 270 -24.65 19.04 49.37
C GLN A 270 -23.76 18.24 50.32
N GLN A 271 -24.32 17.69 51.39
CA GLN A 271 -23.59 16.79 52.28
C GLN A 271 -23.43 15.40 51.67
N ASP A 272 -22.35 14.72 52.04
CA ASP A 272 -22.06 13.36 51.59
C ASP A 272 -22.92 12.34 52.34
N PHE A 273 -23.51 11.41 51.60
CA PHE A 273 -24.10 10.22 52.20
C PHE A 273 -23.00 9.20 52.50
N SER A 274 -22.99 8.66 53.72
CA SER A 274 -22.11 7.54 54.06
C SER A 274 -22.84 6.45 54.82
N ALA A 275 -22.65 5.21 54.37
CA ALA A 275 -23.21 4.03 55.01
C ALA A 275 -22.20 2.88 55.01
N LYS A 276 -22.36 1.95 55.95
CA LYS A 276 -21.64 0.68 55.95
C LYS A 276 -22.51 -0.36 55.26
N LEU A 277 -22.06 -0.87 54.11
CA LEU A 277 -22.67 -2.03 53.46
C LEU A 277 -21.92 -3.30 53.85
N THR A 278 -22.64 -4.38 54.06
CA THR A 278 -22.10 -5.68 54.46
C THR A 278 -22.39 -6.74 53.40
N ARG A 279 -21.61 -7.82 53.42
CA ARG A 279 -21.86 -8.99 52.57
C ARG A 279 -23.26 -9.57 52.79
N GLN A 280 -23.75 -9.56 54.03
CA GLN A 280 -25.10 -10.01 54.36
C GLN A 280 -26.17 -9.23 53.58
N ASN A 281 -25.99 -7.93 53.39
CA ASN A 281 -26.93 -7.12 52.59
C ASN A 281 -27.01 -7.59 51.14
N VAL A 282 -25.88 -7.99 50.54
CA VAL A 282 -25.85 -8.59 49.20
C VAL A 282 -26.53 -9.97 49.23
N ASP A 283 -26.24 -10.78 50.24
CA ASP A 283 -26.79 -12.11 50.39
C ASP A 283 -28.33 -12.09 50.49
N ASP A 284 -28.89 -11.12 51.22
CA ASP A 284 -30.34 -10.92 51.37
C ASP A 284 -30.99 -10.55 50.03
N CYS A 285 -30.37 -9.63 49.27
CA CYS A 285 -30.84 -9.27 47.94
C CYS A 285 -30.78 -10.45 46.96
N VAL A 286 -29.72 -11.27 47.01
CA VAL A 286 -29.62 -12.49 46.19
C VAL A 286 -30.73 -13.47 46.54
N GLN A 287 -31.06 -13.66 47.83
CA GLN A 287 -32.13 -14.57 48.24
C GLN A 287 -33.51 -14.10 47.78
N GLU A 288 -33.76 -12.80 47.75
CA GLU A 288 -35.00 -12.24 47.24
C GLU A 288 -35.13 -12.45 45.73
N ILE A 289 -34.09 -12.07 44.97
CA ILE A 289 -34.08 -12.15 43.51
C ILE A 289 -34.11 -13.62 43.06
N PHE A 290 -33.23 -14.44 43.62
CA PHE A 290 -33.11 -15.88 43.34
C PHE A 290 -33.81 -16.70 44.42
N SER A 291 -35.09 -16.39 44.64
CA SER A 291 -35.97 -17.08 45.58
C SER A 291 -36.10 -18.59 45.27
N ALA A 292 -36.62 -19.35 46.24
CA ALA A 292 -36.83 -20.79 46.06
C ALA A 292 -37.78 -21.15 44.90
N SER A 293 -38.73 -20.29 44.53
CA SER A 293 -39.57 -20.49 43.34
C SER A 293 -38.79 -20.21 42.06
N THR A 294 -38.03 -19.11 42.00
CA THR A 294 -37.14 -18.77 40.87
C THR A 294 -36.15 -19.90 40.62
N MET A 295 -35.45 -20.37 41.66
CA MET A 295 -34.47 -21.44 41.54
C MET A 295 -35.08 -22.78 41.14
N ARG A 296 -36.32 -23.07 41.57
CA ARG A 296 -37.06 -24.25 41.10
C ARG A 296 -37.34 -24.18 39.60
N ASN A 297 -37.75 -23.02 39.08
CA ASN A 297 -37.95 -22.82 37.64
C ASN A 297 -36.62 -23.02 36.89
N LEU A 298 -35.56 -22.33 37.27
CA LEU A 298 -34.24 -22.47 36.62
C LEU A 298 -33.71 -23.91 36.65
N LYS A 299 -33.97 -24.67 37.72
CA LYS A 299 -33.56 -26.07 37.85
C LYS A 299 -34.28 -27.01 36.87
N GLN A 300 -35.44 -26.62 36.32
CA GLN A 300 -36.18 -27.43 35.34
C GLN A 300 -35.37 -27.73 34.08
N ILE A 301 -34.31 -26.94 33.81
CA ILE A 301 -33.36 -27.23 32.74
C ILE A 301 -32.79 -28.65 32.82
N SER A 302 -32.70 -29.22 34.02
CA SER A 302 -32.16 -30.56 34.26
C SER A 302 -33.05 -31.66 33.68
N PHE A 303 -34.32 -31.38 33.37
CA PHE A 303 -35.24 -32.35 32.75
C PHE A 303 -34.90 -32.63 31.28
N HIS A 304 -34.04 -31.80 30.66
CA HIS A 304 -33.58 -31.99 29.28
C HIS A 304 -32.25 -32.75 29.21
N LEU A 305 -31.69 -33.15 30.35
CA LEU A 305 -30.46 -33.92 30.44
C LEU A 305 -30.76 -35.42 30.46
N ASP A 306 -29.79 -36.21 30.00
CA ASP A 306 -29.87 -37.68 30.03
C ASP A 306 -29.24 -38.14 31.34
N SER A 307 -30.03 -38.81 32.18
CA SER A 307 -29.57 -39.32 33.47
C SER A 307 -28.40 -40.31 33.37
N ASN A 308 -28.17 -40.92 32.21
CA ASN A 308 -27.08 -41.86 31.99
C ASN A 308 -25.75 -41.18 31.64
N LEU A 309 -25.78 -39.90 31.25
CA LEU A 309 -24.60 -39.14 30.88
C LEU A 309 -24.12 -38.25 32.02
N GLN A 310 -22.81 -38.16 32.18
CA GLN A 310 -22.22 -37.26 33.15
C GLN A 310 -22.42 -35.81 32.71
N THR A 311 -23.00 -35.00 33.59
CA THR A 311 -23.21 -33.56 33.36
C THR A 311 -22.16 -32.72 34.08
N THR A 312 -21.55 -31.79 33.35
CA THR A 312 -20.60 -30.80 33.89
C THR A 312 -21.27 -29.44 34.00
N TYR A 313 -21.26 -28.83 35.17
CA TYR A 313 -21.86 -27.51 35.39
C TYR A 313 -20.79 -26.42 35.28
N LEU A 314 -21.05 -25.36 34.53
CA LEU A 314 -20.12 -24.27 34.26
C LEU A 314 -20.75 -22.91 34.59
N PHE A 315 -20.01 -22.05 35.31
CA PHE A 315 -20.36 -20.64 35.43
C PHE A 315 -19.76 -19.83 34.28
N TYR A 316 -20.53 -18.85 33.81
CA TYR A 316 -20.08 -17.79 32.93
C TYR A 316 -20.71 -16.45 33.34
N GLY A 317 -20.19 -15.33 32.84
CA GLY A 317 -20.74 -14.01 33.08
C GLY A 317 -20.23 -13.32 34.35
N GLY A 318 -20.17 -12.00 34.29
CA GLY A 318 -19.52 -11.15 35.29
C GLY A 318 -20.05 -11.31 36.71
N SER A 319 -21.37 -11.42 36.85
CA SER A 319 -22.08 -11.44 38.13
C SER A 319 -22.08 -12.81 38.80
N SER A 320 -21.69 -13.86 38.07
CA SER A 320 -21.52 -15.21 38.65
C SER A 320 -20.45 -15.23 39.74
N ARG A 321 -19.62 -14.18 39.87
CA ARG A 321 -18.62 -14.01 40.94
C ARG A 321 -19.21 -13.82 42.33
N VAL A 322 -20.48 -13.42 42.46
CA VAL A 322 -21.13 -13.19 43.76
C VAL A 322 -21.20 -14.50 44.57
N PRO A 323 -20.53 -14.60 45.74
CA PRO A 323 -20.40 -15.88 46.46
C PRO A 323 -21.73 -16.50 46.89
N LYS A 324 -22.69 -15.68 47.34
CA LYS A 324 -24.03 -16.19 47.69
C LYS A 324 -24.76 -16.76 46.49
N LEU A 325 -24.66 -16.10 45.35
CA LEU A 325 -25.28 -16.56 44.11
C LEU A 325 -24.74 -17.93 43.72
N GLN A 326 -23.41 -18.11 43.75
CA GLN A 326 -22.77 -19.40 43.49
C GLN A 326 -23.32 -20.50 44.39
N ARG A 327 -23.35 -20.26 45.71
CA ARG A 327 -23.89 -21.23 46.68
C ARG A 327 -25.36 -21.53 46.43
N THR A 328 -26.17 -20.54 46.08
CA THR A 328 -27.60 -20.72 45.76
C THR A 328 -27.77 -21.66 44.56
N PHE A 329 -26.99 -21.47 43.49
CA PHE A 329 -27.01 -22.35 42.33
C PHE A 329 -26.48 -23.75 42.66
N GLU A 330 -25.32 -23.86 43.32
CA GLU A 330 -24.72 -25.15 43.72
C GLU A 330 -25.66 -25.96 44.62
N THR A 331 -26.32 -25.29 45.59
CA THR A 331 -27.30 -25.92 46.49
C THR A 331 -28.55 -26.36 45.73
N SER A 332 -29.05 -25.53 44.81
CA SER A 332 -30.24 -25.86 44.01
C SER A 332 -29.97 -27.07 43.12
N PHE A 333 -28.86 -27.07 42.37
CA PHE A 333 -28.49 -28.16 41.48
C PHE A 333 -27.91 -29.38 42.20
N GLN A 334 -27.49 -29.23 43.46
CA GLN A 334 -26.78 -30.26 44.24
C GLN A 334 -25.49 -30.73 43.55
N GLN A 335 -24.82 -29.80 42.88
CA GLN A 335 -23.65 -30.05 42.04
C GLN A 335 -22.63 -28.94 42.24
N GLN A 336 -21.35 -29.28 42.14
CA GLN A 336 -20.30 -28.27 42.08
C GLN A 336 -20.31 -27.62 40.70
N ILE A 337 -20.26 -26.29 40.65
CA ILE A 337 -20.26 -25.55 39.40
C ILE A 337 -18.86 -25.00 39.14
N LEU A 338 -18.28 -25.43 38.03
CA LEU A 338 -16.89 -25.13 37.69
C LEU A 338 -16.74 -23.73 37.08
N LYS A 339 -15.57 -23.12 37.32
CA LYS A 339 -15.14 -21.84 36.74
C LYS A 339 -13.89 -22.04 35.87
N THR A 340 -13.91 -23.11 35.09
CA THR A 340 -12.76 -23.57 34.27
C THR A 340 -12.54 -22.73 33.02
N VAL A 341 -13.53 -21.89 32.68
CA VAL A 341 -13.50 -20.93 31.58
C VAL A 341 -13.37 -19.53 32.19
N ASN A 342 -12.61 -18.64 31.54
CA ASN A 342 -12.56 -17.25 31.96
C ASN A 342 -13.99 -16.65 31.89
N LEU A 343 -14.47 -16.09 33.01
CA LEU A 343 -15.86 -15.63 33.15
C LEU A 343 -16.18 -14.39 32.30
N ASP A 344 -15.16 -13.70 31.80
CA ASP A 344 -15.32 -12.56 30.93
C ASP A 344 -14.97 -12.91 29.47
N GLU A 345 -13.82 -13.55 29.20
CA GLU A 345 -13.30 -13.78 27.84
C GLU A 345 -13.59 -15.18 27.26
N GLY A 346 -14.23 -16.02 28.07
CA GLY A 346 -14.45 -17.42 27.79
C GLY A 346 -15.12 -17.71 26.47
N ALA A 347 -16.14 -16.94 26.11
CA ALA A 347 -16.90 -17.19 24.89
C ALA A 347 -16.13 -16.76 23.63
N ILE A 348 -15.25 -15.76 23.69
CA ILE A 348 -14.48 -15.29 22.52
C ILE A 348 -13.62 -16.41 21.93
N TYR A 349 -12.95 -17.19 22.79
CA TYR A 349 -12.08 -18.27 22.34
C TYR A 349 -12.86 -19.41 21.67
N GLY A 350 -13.89 -19.94 22.32
CA GLY A 350 -14.70 -21.04 21.78
C GLY A 350 -15.52 -20.61 20.57
N GLY A 351 -16.03 -19.38 20.56
CA GLY A 351 -16.70 -18.80 19.39
C GLY A 351 -15.74 -18.65 18.20
N GLY A 352 -14.48 -18.30 18.44
CA GLY A 352 -13.44 -18.31 17.40
C GLY A 352 -13.14 -19.70 16.84
N LEU A 353 -13.11 -20.74 17.68
CA LEU A 353 -12.92 -22.13 17.24
C LEU A 353 -14.10 -22.66 16.40
N LEU A 354 -15.33 -22.35 16.82
CA LEU A 354 -16.54 -22.66 16.06
C LEU A 354 -16.58 -21.93 14.71
N ALA A 355 -16.19 -20.65 14.69
CA ALA A 355 -16.07 -19.89 13.45
C ALA A 355 -15.00 -20.45 12.51
N ALA A 356 -13.86 -20.88 13.07
CA ALA A 356 -12.73 -21.39 12.31
C ALA A 356 -13.10 -22.61 11.44
N ARG A 357 -14.09 -23.42 11.84
CA ARG A 357 -14.62 -24.54 11.04
C ARG A 357 -15.05 -24.11 9.63
N HIS A 358 -15.62 -22.91 9.51
CA HIS A 358 -16.18 -22.40 8.26
C HIS A 358 -15.18 -21.57 7.45
N VAL A 359 -13.97 -21.30 7.96
CA VAL A 359 -12.97 -20.46 7.29
C VAL A 359 -12.06 -21.31 6.39
N PRO A 360 -12.08 -21.09 5.06
CA PRO A 360 -11.26 -21.88 4.14
C PRO A 360 -9.76 -21.77 4.44
N GLY A 361 -9.08 -22.92 4.44
CA GLY A 361 -7.64 -23.02 4.67
C GLY A 361 -7.21 -22.90 6.15
N PHE A 362 -8.15 -22.71 7.08
CA PHE A 362 -7.87 -22.73 8.50
C PHE A 362 -7.83 -24.17 9.01
N LYS A 363 -6.74 -24.57 9.67
CA LYS A 363 -6.60 -25.90 10.27
C LYS A 363 -6.52 -25.76 11.79
N THR A 364 -7.53 -26.24 12.50
CA THR A 364 -7.48 -26.47 13.95
C THR A 364 -7.11 -27.92 14.25
N PRO A 365 -6.47 -28.22 15.39
CA PRO A 365 -6.22 -29.60 15.82
C PRO A 365 -7.51 -30.40 16.03
N ASN A 366 -8.56 -29.73 16.51
CA ASN A 366 -9.90 -30.29 16.69
C ASN A 366 -10.91 -29.37 16.02
N ARG A 367 -11.89 -29.95 15.33
CA ARG A 367 -12.97 -29.20 14.67
C ARG A 367 -14.22 -29.23 15.54
N PHE A 368 -14.82 -28.06 15.73
CA PHE A 368 -16.03 -27.91 16.53
C PHE A 368 -17.16 -27.38 15.68
N ALA A 369 -18.36 -27.92 15.90
CA ALA A 369 -19.60 -27.53 15.28
C ALA A 369 -20.60 -27.09 16.36
N SER A 370 -21.47 -26.14 16.05
CA SER A 370 -22.55 -25.72 16.96
C SER A 370 -23.89 -26.03 16.32
N VAL A 371 -24.81 -26.60 17.10
CA VAL A 371 -26.20 -26.84 16.72
C VAL A 371 -27.09 -26.31 17.83
N ASP A 372 -28.18 -25.63 17.48
CA ASP A 372 -29.13 -25.02 18.39
C ASP A 372 -30.55 -25.58 18.15
N LEU A 373 -30.98 -26.47 19.05
CA LEU A 373 -32.31 -27.08 19.01
C LEU A 373 -33.40 -26.14 19.57
N THR A 374 -33.03 -24.99 20.14
CA THR A 374 -34.00 -24.00 20.65
C THR A 374 -34.54 -23.08 19.58
N LYS A 375 -33.90 -23.05 18.40
CA LYS A 375 -34.42 -22.30 17.24
C LYS A 375 -35.74 -22.88 16.74
N PRO A 376 -36.56 -22.10 16.03
CA PRO A 376 -37.73 -22.65 15.36
C PRO A 376 -37.28 -23.56 14.21
N ALA A 377 -38.12 -24.53 13.89
CA ALA A 377 -37.94 -25.33 12.69
C ALA A 377 -38.79 -24.78 11.55
N LEU A 378 -38.33 -24.99 10.32
CA LEU A 378 -39.14 -24.70 9.14
C LEU A 378 -40.14 -25.84 8.96
N SER A 379 -41.43 -25.50 8.87
CA SER A 379 -42.50 -26.45 8.59
C SER A 379 -43.15 -26.16 7.23
N TYR A 380 -43.66 -27.22 6.62
CA TYR A 380 -44.61 -27.14 5.51
C TYR A 380 -45.90 -27.82 5.97
N GLU A 381 -47.02 -27.10 5.89
CA GLU A 381 -48.29 -27.52 6.49
C GLU A 381 -48.07 -27.86 7.97
N ASN A 382 -48.17 -29.13 8.36
CA ASN A 382 -47.97 -29.61 9.73
C ASN A 382 -46.71 -30.48 9.90
N GLN A 383 -45.86 -30.56 8.88
CA GLN A 383 -44.66 -31.39 8.90
C GLN A 383 -43.40 -30.51 9.07
N GLN A 384 -42.61 -30.83 10.10
CA GLN A 384 -41.30 -30.22 10.29
C GLN A 384 -40.32 -30.71 9.22
N ILE A 385 -39.67 -29.76 8.54
CA ILE A 385 -38.69 -30.03 7.48
C ILE A 385 -37.30 -30.18 8.10
N TYR A 386 -36.79 -29.12 8.71
CA TYR A 386 -35.51 -29.12 9.42
C TYR A 386 -35.43 -27.97 10.43
N GLN A 387 -34.61 -28.18 11.46
CA GLN A 387 -34.26 -27.19 12.46
C GLN A 387 -33.45 -26.05 11.84
N LEU A 388 -33.78 -24.79 12.09
CA LEU A 388 -33.04 -23.67 11.49
C LEU A 388 -31.76 -23.37 12.27
N ASN A 389 -30.60 -23.75 11.71
CA ASN A 389 -29.26 -23.37 12.20
C ASN A 389 -28.44 -22.65 11.12
N PRO A 390 -27.34 -21.93 11.45
CA PRO A 390 -26.51 -21.28 10.44
C PRO A 390 -25.82 -22.28 9.50
N PHE A 391 -25.79 -21.97 8.20
CA PHE A 391 -25.12 -22.77 7.16
C PHE A 391 -25.58 -24.24 7.03
N GLN A 392 -26.76 -24.56 7.53
CA GLN A 392 -27.35 -25.89 7.40
C GLN A 392 -27.87 -26.08 5.97
N LYS A 393 -27.69 -27.28 5.43
CA LYS A 393 -28.26 -27.71 4.15
C LYS A 393 -29.17 -28.91 4.39
N GLY A 394 -30.31 -28.96 3.70
CA GLY A 394 -31.28 -30.03 3.84
C GLY A 394 -31.99 -30.32 2.53
N LEU A 395 -32.04 -31.60 2.15
CA LEU A 395 -32.89 -32.09 1.08
C LEU A 395 -34.23 -32.56 1.67
N PHE A 396 -35.33 -32.02 1.17
CA PHE A 396 -36.68 -32.39 1.54
C PHE A 396 -37.40 -33.00 0.35
N LEU A 397 -37.97 -34.20 0.54
CA LEU A 397 -38.76 -34.91 -0.46
C LEU A 397 -40.19 -35.03 0.06
N GLN A 398 -41.15 -34.40 -0.61
CA GLN A 398 -42.55 -34.39 -0.21
C GLN A 398 -43.46 -34.90 -1.32
N GLN A 399 -44.43 -35.74 -0.98
CA GLN A 399 -45.49 -36.10 -1.94
C GLN A 399 -46.33 -34.85 -2.23
N PHE A 400 -46.52 -34.51 -3.50
CA PHE A 400 -47.19 -33.28 -3.90
C PHE A 400 -48.19 -33.55 -5.02
N GLU A 401 -49.42 -33.04 -4.86
CA GLU A 401 -50.43 -33.08 -5.92
C GLU A 401 -50.26 -31.85 -6.82
N PHE A 402 -49.80 -32.08 -8.05
CA PHE A 402 -49.57 -30.98 -8.98
C PHE A 402 -50.86 -30.57 -9.71
N PRO A 403 -51.09 -29.27 -9.92
CA PRO A 403 -52.15 -28.82 -10.81
C PRO A 403 -51.86 -29.28 -12.25
N ALA A 404 -52.91 -29.48 -13.03
CA ALA A 404 -52.77 -29.92 -14.43
C ALA A 404 -51.93 -28.94 -15.24
N PHE A 405 -50.78 -29.37 -15.76
CA PHE A 405 -49.88 -28.52 -16.55
C PHE A 405 -50.44 -28.27 -17.94
N ASN A 406 -50.45 -26.99 -18.34
CA ASN A 406 -50.73 -26.61 -19.71
C ASN A 406 -49.44 -26.56 -20.53
N LEU A 407 -49.55 -26.74 -21.84
CA LEU A 407 -48.43 -26.65 -22.77
C LEU A 407 -48.53 -25.36 -23.56
N LYS A 408 -47.43 -24.61 -23.60
CA LYS A 408 -47.28 -23.44 -24.47
C LYS A 408 -46.17 -23.68 -25.46
N ASN A 409 -46.48 -23.44 -26.73
CA ASN A 409 -45.49 -23.45 -27.79
C ASN A 409 -44.71 -22.13 -27.77
N LYS A 410 -43.40 -22.20 -27.54
CA LYS A 410 -42.47 -21.07 -27.56
C LYS A 410 -41.50 -21.22 -28.73
N SER A 411 -40.80 -20.15 -29.07
CA SER A 411 -39.75 -20.19 -30.09
C SER A 411 -38.58 -19.28 -29.75
N PHE A 412 -37.43 -19.57 -30.35
CA PHE A 412 -36.23 -18.74 -30.26
C PHE A 412 -35.54 -18.64 -31.62
N ASN A 413 -34.81 -17.54 -31.83
CA ASN A 413 -34.11 -17.28 -33.07
C ASN A 413 -32.64 -17.72 -32.98
N VAL A 414 -32.14 -18.35 -34.04
CA VAL A 414 -30.76 -18.83 -34.15
C VAL A 414 -30.16 -18.36 -35.45
N ASN A 415 -29.01 -17.69 -35.35
CA ASN A 415 -28.24 -17.33 -36.53
C ASN A 415 -27.41 -18.54 -36.98
N TYR A 416 -27.44 -18.84 -38.27
CA TYR A 416 -26.66 -19.89 -38.89
C TYR A 416 -25.97 -19.40 -40.16
N VAL A 417 -24.83 -20.02 -40.47
CA VAL A 417 -23.95 -19.60 -41.57
C VAL A 417 -23.92 -20.69 -42.63
N ASN A 418 -24.21 -20.29 -43.87
CA ASN A 418 -23.92 -21.05 -45.07
C ASN A 418 -22.52 -20.65 -45.57
N GLU A 419 -21.56 -21.57 -45.48
CA GLU A 419 -20.22 -21.40 -46.02
C GLU A 419 -20.14 -21.99 -47.42
N SER A 420 -19.86 -21.14 -48.42
CA SER A 420 -19.49 -21.59 -49.76
C SER A 420 -18.02 -21.27 -49.98
N PHE A 421 -17.28 -22.22 -50.55
CA PHE A 421 -15.86 -22.04 -50.81
C PHE A 421 -15.65 -21.80 -52.29
N TYR A 422 -14.94 -20.74 -52.62
CA TYR A 422 -14.47 -20.47 -53.97
C TYR A 422 -12.96 -20.29 -53.95
N PHE A 423 -12.32 -20.58 -55.08
CA PHE A 423 -10.89 -20.36 -55.22
C PHE A 423 -10.70 -19.02 -55.90
N GLU A 424 -9.99 -18.13 -55.25
CA GLU A 424 -9.53 -16.88 -55.84
C GLU A 424 -8.02 -16.99 -56.04
N THR A 425 -7.56 -16.64 -57.24
CA THR A 425 -6.14 -16.65 -57.54
C THR A 425 -5.61 -15.28 -57.19
N ASP A 426 -4.63 -15.20 -56.30
CA ASP A 426 -4.06 -13.92 -55.93
C ASP A 426 -3.10 -13.38 -57.00
N GLU A 427 -2.59 -12.17 -56.79
CA GLU A 427 -1.68 -11.47 -57.71
C GLU A 427 -0.38 -12.25 -58.00
N THR A 428 -0.06 -13.28 -57.22
CA THR A 428 1.11 -14.14 -57.39
C THR A 428 0.82 -15.43 -58.17
N GLY A 429 -0.43 -15.67 -58.57
CA GLY A 429 -0.86 -16.88 -59.28
C GLY A 429 -1.22 -18.05 -58.36
N GLU A 430 -1.23 -17.85 -57.04
CA GLU A 430 -1.52 -18.89 -56.06
C GLU A 430 -3.05 -19.01 -55.84
N LYS A 431 -3.61 -20.21 -56.02
CA LYS A 431 -5.04 -20.47 -55.76
C LYS A 431 -5.31 -20.52 -54.27
N LYS A 432 -5.86 -19.44 -53.72
CA LYS A 432 -6.28 -19.38 -52.31
C LYS A 432 -7.77 -19.73 -52.20
N LYS A 433 -8.07 -20.70 -51.33
CA LYS A 433 -9.44 -21.08 -50.99
C LYS A 433 -10.03 -20.00 -50.08
N LYS A 434 -10.94 -19.18 -50.61
CA LYS A 434 -11.69 -18.20 -49.82
C LYS A 434 -13.07 -18.77 -49.46
N ALA A 435 -13.58 -18.37 -48.31
CA ALA A 435 -14.92 -18.71 -47.86
C ALA A 435 -15.84 -17.48 -48.01
N SER A 436 -16.97 -17.63 -48.68
CA SER A 436 -18.09 -16.69 -48.61
C SER A 436 -19.08 -17.19 -47.57
N GLN A 437 -19.44 -16.32 -46.62
CA GLN A 437 -20.33 -16.61 -45.51
C GLN A 437 -21.65 -15.85 -45.69
N LEU A 438 -22.75 -16.58 -45.83
CA LEU A 438 -24.10 -16.01 -45.82
C LEU A 438 -24.75 -16.27 -44.46
N PHE A 439 -25.09 -15.21 -43.73
CA PHE A 439 -25.74 -15.29 -42.42
C PHE A 439 -27.26 -15.29 -42.58
N ASN A 440 -27.91 -16.30 -42.04
CA ASN A 440 -29.36 -16.44 -42.01
C ASN A 440 -29.85 -16.63 -40.56
N THR A 441 -31.13 -16.38 -40.32
CA THR A 441 -31.77 -16.61 -39.02
C THR A 441 -32.88 -17.64 -39.18
N ALA A 442 -32.90 -18.66 -38.32
CA ALA A 442 -33.98 -19.64 -38.23
C ALA A 442 -34.73 -19.47 -36.91
N GLN A 443 -36.05 -19.67 -36.92
CA GLN A 443 -36.90 -19.69 -35.73
C GLN A 443 -37.19 -21.14 -35.35
N ILE A 444 -36.75 -21.56 -34.16
CA ILE A 444 -36.91 -22.93 -33.67
C ILE A 444 -38.01 -22.94 -32.61
N PHE A 445 -38.97 -23.84 -32.77
CA PHE A 445 -40.11 -24.01 -31.87
C PHE A 445 -39.87 -25.12 -30.84
N TYR A 446 -40.40 -24.95 -29.64
CA TYR A 446 -40.36 -25.95 -28.58
C TYR A 446 -41.55 -25.79 -27.63
N ASN A 447 -41.97 -26.89 -27.01
CA ASN A 447 -43.04 -26.90 -26.02
C ASN A 447 -42.49 -26.71 -24.61
N GLN A 448 -43.14 -25.85 -23.84
CA GLN A 448 -42.80 -25.58 -22.44
C GLN A 448 -44.06 -25.72 -21.57
N PRO A 449 -43.95 -26.28 -20.36
CA PRO A 449 -45.08 -26.26 -19.44
C PRO A 449 -45.35 -24.84 -18.97
N GLU A 450 -46.62 -24.46 -18.95
CA GLU A 450 -47.13 -23.23 -18.39
C GLU A 450 -47.92 -23.62 -17.15
N ASN A 451 -47.46 -23.16 -15.98
CA ASN A 451 -48.16 -23.09 -14.70
C ASN A 451 -47.19 -22.61 -13.63
N THR A 452 -47.72 -21.88 -12.66
CA THR A 452 -46.99 -21.43 -11.48
C THR A 452 -47.73 -21.92 -10.25
N PHE A 453 -47.03 -22.48 -9.28
CA PHE A 453 -47.64 -22.87 -8.02
C PHE A 453 -46.87 -22.29 -6.84
N GLN A 454 -47.58 -22.02 -5.75
CA GLN A 454 -47.04 -21.35 -4.58
C GLN A 454 -46.97 -22.35 -3.42
N MET A 455 -45.80 -22.47 -2.81
CA MET A 455 -45.60 -23.20 -1.57
C MET A 455 -45.29 -22.22 -0.46
N LYS A 456 -45.94 -22.39 0.69
CA LYS A 456 -45.73 -21.58 1.88
C LYS A 456 -45.14 -22.44 2.98
N PHE A 457 -44.03 -21.97 3.53
CA PHE A 457 -43.37 -22.58 4.67
C PHE A 457 -43.51 -21.65 5.86
N HIS A 458 -43.65 -22.21 7.05
CA HIS A 458 -43.86 -21.44 8.26
C HIS A 458 -42.78 -21.78 9.28
N ALA A 459 -42.39 -20.78 10.08
CA ALA A 459 -41.59 -20.99 11.27
C ALA A 459 -42.33 -20.36 12.45
N TYR A 460 -42.49 -21.13 13.53
CA TYR A 460 -43.25 -20.72 14.71
C TYR A 460 -42.35 -20.62 15.93
N GLU A 461 -42.60 -19.62 16.78
CA GLU A 461 -41.98 -19.46 18.08
C GLU A 461 -43.09 -19.49 19.14
N GLY A 462 -43.24 -20.65 19.79
CA GLY A 462 -44.43 -20.92 20.60
C GLY A 462 -45.70 -20.98 19.73
N GLU A 463 -46.72 -20.20 20.09
CA GLU A 463 -47.97 -20.10 19.32
C GLU A 463 -47.89 -19.02 18.21
N ASP A 464 -46.88 -18.15 18.25
CA ASP A 464 -46.76 -17.04 17.30
C ASP A 464 -46.04 -17.50 16.02
N SER A 465 -46.60 -17.16 14.85
CA SER A 465 -45.88 -17.28 13.57
C SER A 465 -44.76 -16.24 13.52
N LEU A 466 -43.51 -16.68 13.37
CA LEU A 466 -42.35 -15.82 13.30
C LEU A 466 -42.21 -15.21 11.89
N PHE A 467 -42.30 -16.05 10.86
CA PHE A 467 -42.35 -15.63 9.46
C PHE A 467 -43.01 -16.69 8.56
N GLU A 468 -43.53 -16.23 7.42
CA GLU A 468 -43.95 -17.07 6.29
C GLU A 468 -42.90 -16.96 5.18
N TYR A 469 -42.34 -18.08 4.74
CA TYR A 469 -41.44 -18.16 3.59
C TYR A 469 -42.25 -18.68 2.39
N SER A 470 -42.61 -17.79 1.49
CA SER A 470 -43.47 -18.08 0.35
C SER A 470 -42.65 -18.21 -0.93
N CYS A 471 -42.66 -19.37 -1.56
CA CYS A 471 -41.95 -19.68 -2.80
C CYS A 471 -42.91 -19.91 -3.96
N GLN A 472 -42.76 -19.11 -5.02
CA GLN A 472 -43.36 -19.35 -6.32
C GLN A 472 -42.44 -20.26 -7.13
N LEU A 473 -43.00 -21.38 -7.56
CA LEU A 473 -42.31 -22.44 -8.30
C LEU A 473 -42.89 -22.51 -9.71
N GLU A 474 -41.99 -22.49 -10.70
CA GLU A 474 -42.33 -22.51 -12.12
C GLU A 474 -41.46 -23.56 -12.82
N PRO A 475 -41.96 -24.25 -13.85
CA PRO A 475 -41.14 -25.08 -14.72
C PRO A 475 -39.90 -24.34 -15.19
N ALA A 476 -38.71 -24.95 -15.06
CA ALA A 476 -37.51 -24.29 -15.52
C ALA A 476 -37.57 -24.01 -17.04
N ASP A 477 -37.18 -22.79 -17.43
CA ASP A 477 -37.09 -22.45 -18.84
C ASP A 477 -36.13 -23.40 -19.57
N PHE A 478 -36.52 -23.74 -20.80
CA PHE A 478 -35.63 -24.38 -21.74
C PHE A 478 -34.41 -23.48 -21.98
N ASN A 479 -33.23 -23.92 -21.55
CA ASN A 479 -32.00 -23.16 -21.70
C ASN A 479 -31.47 -23.27 -23.14
N TYR A 480 -32.18 -22.61 -24.06
CA TYR A 480 -31.84 -22.57 -25.48
C TYR A 480 -30.43 -21.96 -25.71
N GLN A 481 -29.95 -21.08 -24.83
CA GLN A 481 -28.60 -20.51 -24.94
C GLN A 481 -27.50 -21.57 -24.73
N LYS A 482 -27.65 -22.45 -23.72
CA LYS A 482 -26.73 -23.58 -23.51
C LYS A 482 -26.76 -24.53 -24.69
N LEU A 483 -27.95 -24.76 -25.26
CA LEU A 483 -28.11 -25.60 -26.44
C LEU A 483 -27.46 -24.98 -27.68
N ILE A 484 -27.64 -23.68 -27.92
CA ILE A 484 -26.96 -22.96 -29.01
C ILE A 484 -25.44 -23.06 -28.84
N LYS A 485 -24.92 -22.86 -27.62
CA LYS A 485 -23.47 -22.97 -27.32
C LYS A 485 -22.87 -24.33 -27.66
N LYS A 486 -23.64 -25.43 -27.54
CA LYS A 486 -23.21 -26.79 -27.95
C LYS A 486 -22.85 -26.86 -29.45
N TYR A 487 -23.56 -26.09 -30.28
CA TYR A 487 -23.43 -26.10 -31.74
C TYR A 487 -22.72 -24.87 -32.30
N GLN A 488 -22.40 -23.88 -31.45
CA GLN A 488 -21.60 -22.71 -31.82
C GLN A 488 -20.15 -23.11 -32.13
N MET A 489 -19.58 -22.47 -33.15
CA MET A 489 -18.17 -22.65 -33.48
C MET A 489 -17.27 -22.05 -32.40
N LYS A 490 -16.24 -22.79 -31.94
CA LYS A 490 -15.20 -22.23 -31.06
C LYS A 490 -14.43 -21.16 -31.84
N LYS A 491 -14.32 -19.94 -31.30
CA LYS A 491 -13.49 -18.87 -31.88
C LYS A 491 -12.03 -19.36 -32.01
N ARG A 492 -11.40 -19.18 -33.17
CA ARG A 492 -9.95 -19.33 -33.32
C ARG A 492 -9.26 -18.09 -32.78
N ALA A 493 -8.13 -18.27 -32.08
CA ALA A 493 -7.35 -17.15 -31.56
C ALA A 493 -6.79 -16.32 -32.73
N GLY A 494 -7.20 -15.04 -32.82
CA GLY A 494 -6.69 -14.09 -33.82
C GLY A 494 -7.76 -13.36 -34.67
N GLU A 495 -9.03 -13.74 -34.63
CA GLU A 495 -10.09 -13.06 -35.40
C GLU A 495 -10.70 -11.88 -34.60
N MET A 496 -10.61 -10.67 -35.17
CA MET A 496 -11.21 -9.44 -34.64
C MET A 496 -12.75 -9.49 -34.64
N ASN A 497 -13.35 -8.77 -33.69
CA ASN A 497 -14.79 -8.69 -33.40
C ASN A 497 -15.66 -8.32 -34.62
N THR A 498 -16.16 -9.31 -35.36
CA THR A 498 -17.47 -9.22 -36.00
C THR A 498 -18.46 -9.91 -35.06
N GLY A 499 -19.32 -9.13 -34.40
CA GLY A 499 -20.18 -9.56 -33.28
C GLY A 499 -21.30 -10.56 -33.60
N MET A 500 -21.12 -11.50 -34.53
CA MET A 500 -22.14 -12.50 -34.87
C MET A 500 -21.58 -13.93 -34.81
N THR A 501 -21.91 -14.63 -33.73
CA THR A 501 -21.64 -16.06 -33.53
C THR A 501 -22.84 -16.89 -34.00
N GLY A 502 -22.78 -17.44 -35.22
CA GLY A 502 -23.78 -18.38 -35.75
C GLY A 502 -23.35 -19.85 -35.65
N ILE A 503 -24.29 -20.78 -35.82
CA ILE A 503 -24.01 -22.21 -35.99
C ILE A 503 -23.80 -22.55 -37.47
N LYS A 504 -23.14 -23.68 -37.81
CA LYS A 504 -23.10 -24.14 -39.21
C LYS A 504 -24.49 -24.59 -39.65
N ALA A 505 -24.89 -24.26 -40.88
CA ALA A 505 -26.21 -24.66 -41.41
C ALA A 505 -26.50 -26.17 -41.30
N GLN A 506 -25.48 -27.02 -41.48
CA GLN A 506 -25.58 -28.47 -41.32
C GLN A 506 -25.99 -28.90 -39.89
N LYS A 507 -25.71 -28.08 -38.88
CA LYS A 507 -26.04 -28.32 -37.47
C LYS A 507 -27.40 -27.75 -37.06
N LEU A 508 -28.05 -26.98 -37.93
CA LEU A 508 -29.39 -26.43 -37.66
C LEU A 508 -30.42 -27.56 -37.50
N GLN A 509 -30.38 -28.59 -38.35
CA GLN A 509 -31.30 -29.72 -38.26
C GLN A 509 -31.11 -30.52 -36.96
N GLU A 510 -29.87 -30.70 -36.52
CA GLU A 510 -29.55 -31.34 -35.23
C GLU A 510 -30.10 -30.52 -34.06
N LEU A 511 -29.96 -29.19 -34.11
CA LEU A 511 -30.50 -28.28 -33.09
C LEU A 511 -32.04 -28.30 -33.04
N GLU A 512 -32.71 -28.33 -34.20
CA GLU A 512 -34.17 -28.49 -34.27
C GLU A 512 -34.62 -29.85 -33.72
N ASN A 513 -33.87 -30.92 -33.99
CA ASN A 513 -34.17 -32.25 -33.46
C ASN A 513 -34.01 -32.29 -31.93
N ASP A 514 -32.96 -31.69 -31.38
CA ASP A 514 -32.77 -31.58 -29.92
C ASP A 514 -33.92 -30.78 -29.26
N ALA A 515 -34.39 -29.71 -29.89
CA ALA A 515 -35.52 -28.92 -29.39
C ALA A 515 -36.86 -29.69 -29.46
N LYS A 516 -37.08 -30.46 -30.53
CA LYS A 516 -38.24 -31.37 -30.66
C LYS A 516 -38.17 -32.52 -29.65
N GLU A 517 -36.99 -33.08 -29.41
CA GLU A 517 -36.78 -34.12 -28.42
C GLU A 517 -37.09 -33.61 -27.01
N TYR A 518 -36.60 -32.42 -26.66
CA TYR A 518 -36.98 -31.75 -25.42
C TYR A 518 -38.51 -31.60 -25.29
N SER A 519 -39.17 -31.09 -26.34
CA SER A 519 -40.63 -30.92 -26.37
C SER A 519 -41.38 -32.23 -26.13
N LYS A 520 -40.92 -33.32 -26.76
CA LYS A 520 -41.45 -34.67 -26.58
C LYS A 520 -41.26 -35.19 -25.14
N GLN A 521 -40.11 -34.92 -24.54
CA GLN A 521 -39.83 -35.30 -23.15
C GLN A 521 -40.73 -34.54 -22.16
N VAL A 522 -41.01 -33.27 -22.42
CA VAL A 522 -41.92 -32.42 -21.64
C VAL A 522 -43.36 -32.91 -21.77
N GLU A 523 -43.83 -33.19 -22.98
CA GLU A 523 -45.17 -33.74 -23.22
C GLU A 523 -45.39 -35.07 -22.51
N GLN A 524 -44.41 -35.98 -22.56
CA GLN A 524 -44.46 -37.24 -21.82
C GLN A 524 -44.54 -37.02 -20.31
N LEU A 525 -43.76 -36.08 -19.78
CA LEU A 525 -43.80 -35.74 -18.36
C LEU A 525 -45.17 -35.23 -17.94
N ILE A 526 -45.73 -34.25 -18.67
CA ILE A 526 -47.05 -33.69 -18.39
C ILE A 526 -48.14 -34.75 -18.49
N LYS A 527 -48.06 -35.62 -19.51
CA LYS A 527 -48.98 -36.76 -19.64
C LYS A 527 -48.90 -37.68 -18.42
N THR A 528 -47.70 -37.93 -17.90
CA THR A 528 -47.48 -38.76 -16.70
C THR A 528 -48.04 -38.07 -15.45
N LEU A 529 -47.81 -36.76 -15.30
CA LEU A 529 -48.30 -35.97 -14.16
C LEU A 529 -49.84 -35.83 -14.17
N ASN A 530 -50.46 -35.69 -15.34
CA ASN A 530 -51.91 -35.57 -15.50
C ASN A 530 -52.64 -36.93 -15.43
N GLN A 531 -51.94 -38.05 -15.59
CA GLN A 531 -52.49 -39.40 -15.40
C GLN A 531 -52.60 -39.71 -13.90
N THR A 532 -53.61 -39.13 -13.26
CA THR A 532 -54.02 -39.52 -11.90
C THR A 532 -54.31 -41.03 -11.87
N LYS A 533 -53.57 -41.78 -11.04
CA LYS A 533 -53.77 -43.20 -10.63
C LYS A 533 -52.98 -44.29 -11.39
N ASN A 534 -51.65 -44.18 -11.47
CA ASN A 534 -50.82 -45.39 -11.56
C ASN A 534 -50.35 -45.79 -10.13
N PRO A 535 -50.82 -46.92 -9.55
CA PRO A 535 -50.48 -47.29 -8.17
C PRO A 535 -48.97 -47.55 -7.93
N GLU A 536 -48.21 -47.82 -9.00
CA GLU A 536 -46.78 -48.13 -8.96
C GLU A 536 -45.86 -46.89 -9.05
N GLN A 537 -46.41 -45.71 -9.39
CA GLN A 537 -45.64 -44.47 -9.54
C GLN A 537 -46.07 -43.42 -8.51
N GLU A 538 -45.09 -42.73 -7.94
CA GLU A 538 -45.29 -41.64 -6.98
C GLU A 538 -44.55 -40.39 -7.47
N THR A 539 -45.22 -39.25 -7.45
CA THR A 539 -44.62 -37.95 -7.77
C THR A 539 -44.25 -37.25 -6.46
N LYS A 540 -42.98 -36.86 -6.34
CA LYS A 540 -42.48 -36.08 -5.21
C LYS A 540 -41.92 -34.75 -5.69
N ILE A 541 -41.98 -33.74 -4.83
CA ILE A 541 -41.20 -32.53 -5.00
C ILE A 541 -39.94 -32.63 -4.14
N ALA A 542 -38.79 -32.35 -4.76
CA ALA A 542 -37.50 -32.26 -4.12
C ALA A 542 -37.13 -30.80 -3.92
N LEU A 543 -36.88 -30.41 -2.67
CA LEU A 543 -36.56 -29.05 -2.27
C LEU A 543 -35.24 -29.07 -1.52
N ASN A 544 -34.24 -28.34 -2.00
CA ASN A 544 -32.95 -28.19 -1.32
C ASN A 544 -32.87 -26.84 -0.63
N PHE A 545 -32.97 -26.86 0.69
CA PHE A 545 -32.84 -25.66 1.49
C PHE A 545 -31.39 -25.50 1.95
N SER A 546 -30.97 -24.24 1.99
CA SER A 546 -29.82 -23.81 2.77
C SER A 546 -30.26 -22.72 3.73
N SER A 547 -29.52 -22.50 4.80
CA SER A 547 -29.73 -21.35 5.68
C SER A 547 -28.55 -20.40 5.64
N ASP A 548 -28.83 -19.12 5.87
CA ASP A 548 -27.80 -18.08 5.92
C ASP A 548 -27.09 -18.01 7.29
N SER A 549 -26.27 -16.98 7.50
CA SER A 549 -25.50 -16.75 8.72
C SER A 549 -26.35 -16.51 9.98
N THR A 550 -27.64 -16.19 9.82
CA THR A 550 -28.62 -16.00 10.91
C THR A 550 -29.63 -17.15 10.99
N SER A 551 -29.42 -18.22 10.24
CA SER A 551 -30.34 -19.35 10.10
C SER A 551 -31.61 -19.04 9.30
N MET A 552 -31.68 -17.94 8.54
CA MET A 552 -32.83 -17.68 7.66
C MET A 552 -32.82 -18.64 6.48
N PRO A 553 -33.96 -19.27 6.13
CA PRO A 553 -34.03 -20.27 5.07
C PRO A 553 -33.91 -19.64 3.68
N ASN A 554 -33.26 -20.39 2.79
CA ASN A 554 -33.09 -20.06 1.38
C ASN A 554 -33.25 -21.34 0.53
N LEU A 555 -34.31 -21.40 -0.27
CA LEU A 555 -34.55 -22.50 -1.20
C LEU A 555 -33.60 -22.37 -2.41
N THR A 556 -32.57 -23.19 -2.43
CA THR A 556 -31.50 -23.15 -3.46
C THR A 556 -31.82 -23.95 -4.70
N TYR A 557 -32.69 -24.95 -4.58
CA TYR A 557 -33.04 -25.85 -5.67
C TYR A 557 -34.43 -26.45 -5.45
N ALA A 558 -35.19 -26.61 -6.53
CA ALA A 558 -36.45 -27.34 -6.53
C ALA A 558 -36.59 -28.16 -7.81
N ALA A 559 -37.13 -29.37 -7.69
CA ALA A 559 -37.42 -30.24 -8.83
C ALA A 559 -38.61 -31.18 -8.56
N ILE A 560 -39.24 -31.66 -9.63
CA ILE A 560 -40.23 -32.73 -9.58
C ILE A 560 -39.54 -34.06 -9.85
N HIS A 561 -39.68 -35.00 -8.93
CA HIS A 561 -39.14 -36.36 -9.02
C HIS A 561 -40.26 -37.35 -9.31
N LEU A 562 -40.10 -38.13 -10.39
CA LEU A 562 -40.95 -39.30 -10.66
C LEU A 562 -40.27 -40.56 -10.10
N VAL A 563 -40.97 -41.24 -9.18
CA VAL A 563 -40.44 -42.38 -8.43
C VAL A 563 -41.25 -43.64 -8.72
N ASN A 564 -40.60 -44.75 -9.09
CA ASN A 564 -41.24 -46.06 -9.22
C ASN A 564 -41.07 -46.85 -7.92
N LYS A 565 -42.17 -47.30 -7.34
CA LYS A 565 -42.17 -48.07 -6.09
C LYS A 565 -41.47 -49.43 -6.22
N ALA A 566 -41.35 -49.99 -7.43
CA ALA A 566 -40.72 -51.29 -7.68
C ALA A 566 -39.17 -51.25 -7.75
N GLU A 567 -38.57 -50.13 -8.21
CA GLU A 567 -37.12 -50.01 -8.43
C GLU A 567 -36.34 -49.52 -7.20
N ILE A 568 -36.99 -48.84 -6.25
CA ILE A 568 -36.39 -48.44 -4.96
C ILE A 568 -35.80 -49.64 -4.20
N LYS A 569 -36.39 -50.84 -4.36
CA LYS A 569 -35.94 -52.07 -3.69
C LYS A 569 -34.67 -52.68 -4.26
N LYS A 570 -34.17 -52.23 -5.43
CA LYS A 570 -32.99 -52.84 -6.06
C LYS A 570 -31.75 -51.93 -6.10
N ASN A 571 -31.86 -50.64 -6.47
CA ASN A 571 -30.66 -49.80 -6.70
C ASN A 571 -30.79 -48.30 -6.31
N GLY A 572 -31.94 -47.81 -5.82
CA GLY A 572 -32.07 -46.42 -5.36
C GLY A 572 -32.00 -45.31 -6.43
N GLU A 573 -32.04 -45.64 -7.73
CA GLU A 573 -32.00 -44.64 -8.81
C GLU A 573 -33.38 -44.05 -9.15
N PHE A 574 -33.41 -42.73 -9.41
CA PHE A 574 -34.58 -41.96 -9.82
C PHE A 574 -34.85 -42.13 -11.33
N ILE A 575 -36.12 -42.24 -11.75
CA ILE A 575 -36.45 -42.44 -13.18
C ILE A 575 -36.30 -41.14 -13.99
N LYS A 576 -36.71 -40.01 -13.42
CA LYS A 576 -36.66 -38.71 -14.11
C LYS A 576 -36.83 -37.54 -13.13
N GLU A 577 -35.99 -36.52 -13.30
CA GLU A 577 -36.05 -35.27 -12.56
C GLU A 577 -36.44 -34.12 -13.52
N PHE A 578 -37.32 -33.24 -13.06
CA PHE A 578 -37.74 -32.05 -13.80
C PHE A 578 -37.48 -30.79 -12.97
N PRO A 579 -36.46 -29.98 -13.30
CA PRO A 579 -36.07 -28.83 -12.49
C PRO A 579 -37.11 -27.71 -12.55
N LEU A 580 -37.23 -26.99 -11.44
CA LEU A 580 -38.10 -25.83 -11.27
C LEU A 580 -37.26 -24.57 -11.07
N GLN A 581 -37.73 -23.46 -11.64
CA GLN A 581 -37.32 -22.12 -11.24
C GLN A 581 -38.05 -21.72 -9.96
N VAL A 582 -37.33 -21.03 -9.08
CA VAL A 582 -37.79 -20.68 -7.73
C VAL A 582 -37.68 -19.18 -7.52
N LYS A 583 -38.76 -18.57 -7.04
CA LYS A 583 -38.78 -17.18 -6.55
C LYS A 583 -39.41 -17.16 -5.17
N CYS A 584 -38.60 -16.98 -4.13
CA CYS A 584 -39.09 -16.94 -2.75
C CYS A 584 -39.09 -15.52 -2.17
N LYS A 585 -40.03 -15.28 -1.24
CA LYS A 585 -40.11 -14.07 -0.42
C LYS A 585 -40.38 -14.47 1.02
N THR A 586 -39.68 -13.85 1.96
CA THR A 586 -39.94 -13.99 3.41
C THR A 586 -40.85 -12.86 3.85
N LEU A 587 -41.97 -13.20 4.47
CA LEU A 587 -42.91 -12.28 5.11
C LEU A 587 -42.75 -12.43 6.62
N HIS A 588 -42.06 -11.49 7.25
CA HIS A 588 -41.87 -11.49 8.70
C HIS A 588 -43.14 -11.03 9.42
N ASN A 589 -43.38 -11.57 10.61
CA ASN A 589 -44.39 -11.02 11.49
C ASN A 589 -43.99 -9.61 11.94
N LEU A 590 -44.91 -8.64 11.76
CA LEU A 590 -44.68 -7.22 12.04
C LEU A 590 -44.22 -6.96 13.47
N ARG A 591 -44.64 -7.78 14.43
CA ARG A 591 -44.22 -7.68 15.84
C ARG A 591 -42.70 -7.80 16.01
N TYR A 592 -42.04 -8.53 15.11
CA TYR A 592 -40.62 -8.85 15.18
C TYR A 592 -39.81 -8.20 14.06
N MET A 593 -40.40 -7.30 13.28
CA MET A 593 -39.77 -6.69 12.11
C MET A 593 -39.32 -5.26 12.38
N VAL A 594 -38.15 -4.92 11.86
CA VAL A 594 -37.67 -3.55 11.66
C VAL A 594 -37.84 -3.24 10.19
N GLU A 595 -38.44 -2.10 9.86
CA GLU A 595 -38.64 -1.71 8.46
C GLU A 595 -37.31 -1.43 7.76
N ASP A 596 -37.19 -1.83 6.49
CA ASP A 596 -35.90 -1.80 5.79
C ASP A 596 -35.28 -0.39 5.69
N TYR A 597 -36.11 0.64 5.54
CA TYR A 597 -35.63 2.04 5.48
C TYR A 597 -34.96 2.50 6.77
N MET A 598 -35.36 1.96 7.94
CA MET A 598 -34.78 2.35 9.22
C MET A 598 -33.30 1.98 9.32
N PHE A 599 -32.87 0.92 8.64
CA PHE A 599 -31.45 0.54 8.60
C PHE A 599 -30.63 1.55 7.79
N ASP A 600 -31.17 2.04 6.68
CA ASP A 600 -30.51 3.07 5.84
C ASP A 600 -30.44 4.41 6.56
N GLU A 601 -31.54 4.86 7.18
CA GLU A 601 -31.54 6.10 7.97
C GLU A 601 -30.63 6.00 9.19
N SER A 602 -30.63 4.85 9.88
CA SER A 602 -29.70 4.61 10.99
C SER A 602 -28.25 4.73 10.53
N PHE A 603 -27.89 4.10 9.41
CA PHE A 603 -26.55 4.19 8.86
C PHE A 603 -26.16 5.64 8.53
N ASN A 604 -27.03 6.38 7.85
CA ASN A 604 -26.78 7.78 7.51
C ASN A 604 -26.56 8.64 8.75
N LEU A 605 -27.36 8.46 9.80
CA LEU A 605 -27.19 9.22 11.04
C LEU A 605 -25.86 8.90 11.75
N ILE A 606 -25.42 7.64 11.74
CA ILE A 606 -24.10 7.26 12.26
C ILE A 606 -22.97 7.83 11.39
N TRP A 607 -23.16 7.88 10.08
CA TRP A 607 -22.21 8.49 9.15
C TRP A 607 -22.06 10.00 9.39
N ASP A 608 -23.17 10.72 9.55
CA ASP A 608 -23.17 12.15 9.84
C ASP A 608 -22.51 12.44 11.19
N SER A 609 -22.84 11.63 12.21
CA SER A 609 -22.17 11.67 13.52
C SER A 609 -20.64 11.51 13.39
N ASN A 610 -20.17 10.58 12.57
CA ASN A 610 -18.74 10.37 12.34
C ASN A 610 -18.08 11.60 11.70
N PHE A 611 -18.80 12.28 10.80
CA PHE A 611 -18.32 13.49 10.15
C PHE A 611 -18.23 14.66 11.14
N VAL A 612 -19.26 14.85 11.96
CA VAL A 612 -19.27 15.83 13.05
C VAL A 612 -18.10 15.59 14.02
N GLN A 613 -17.86 14.35 14.43
CA GLN A 613 -16.72 14.00 15.28
C GLN A 613 -15.38 14.42 14.68
N LYS A 614 -15.16 14.11 13.40
CA LYS A 614 -13.93 14.46 12.69
C LYS A 614 -13.74 15.97 12.63
N LYS A 615 -14.81 16.73 12.37
CA LYS A 615 -14.76 18.19 12.35
C LYS A 615 -14.52 18.78 13.73
N LYS A 616 -15.15 18.26 14.79
CA LYS A 616 -14.84 18.66 16.17
C LYS A 616 -13.38 18.41 16.53
N GLN A 617 -12.84 17.25 16.18
CA GLN A 617 -11.41 16.96 16.38
C GLN A 617 -10.52 17.96 15.63
N GLN A 618 -10.84 18.25 14.36
CA GLN A 618 -10.10 19.25 13.58
C GLN A 618 -10.17 20.64 14.22
N PHE A 619 -11.35 21.05 14.71
CA PHE A 619 -11.53 22.29 15.44
C PHE A 619 -10.65 22.33 16.70
N ASP A 620 -10.70 21.29 17.54
CA ASP A 620 -9.90 21.19 18.76
C ASP A 620 -8.38 21.20 18.46
N GLU A 621 -7.94 20.54 17.39
CA GLU A 621 -6.54 20.55 16.94
C GLU A 621 -6.09 21.96 16.53
N LEU A 622 -6.92 22.70 15.79
CA LEU A 622 -6.62 24.08 15.40
C LEU A 622 -6.62 25.04 16.60
N MET A 623 -7.55 24.87 17.53
CA MET A 623 -7.58 25.61 18.80
C MET A 623 -6.28 25.40 19.59
N ASN A 624 -5.86 24.15 19.76
CA ASN A 624 -4.60 23.80 20.44
C ASN A 624 -3.37 24.39 19.72
N GLN A 625 -3.37 24.41 18.37
CA GLN A 625 -2.29 25.02 17.59
C GLN A 625 -2.20 26.54 17.83
N ILE A 626 -3.35 27.22 17.89
CA ILE A 626 -3.41 28.66 18.18
C ILE A 626 -2.97 28.94 19.61
N GLU A 627 -3.42 28.16 20.60
CA GLU A 627 -2.95 28.29 21.99
C GLU A 627 -1.43 28.12 22.10
N LEU A 628 -0.87 27.10 21.44
CA LEU A 628 0.57 26.86 21.41
C LEU A 628 1.33 28.01 20.74
N MET A 629 0.78 28.56 19.65
CA MET A 629 1.34 29.72 18.96
C MET A 629 1.35 30.95 19.86
N ILE A 630 0.23 31.25 20.52
CA ILE A 630 0.10 32.36 21.47
C ILE A 630 1.09 32.17 22.63
N GLY A 631 1.19 30.98 23.21
CA GLY A 631 2.11 30.69 24.31
C GLY A 631 3.59 30.88 23.95
N LYS A 632 3.96 30.71 22.67
CA LYS A 632 5.33 30.91 22.16
C LYS A 632 5.56 32.30 21.56
N SER A 633 4.50 33.10 21.43
CA SER A 633 4.52 34.35 20.67
C SER A 633 5.46 35.40 21.27
N ASP A 634 5.47 35.56 22.60
CA ASP A 634 6.32 36.54 23.27
C ASP A 634 7.81 36.18 23.18
N GLU A 635 8.16 34.89 23.31
CA GLU A 635 9.52 34.41 23.09
C GLU A 635 9.96 34.70 21.64
N TYR A 636 9.12 34.34 20.67
CA TYR A 636 9.38 34.58 19.25
C TYR A 636 9.55 36.08 18.94
N LEU A 637 8.66 36.94 19.44
CA LEU A 637 8.74 38.40 19.25
C LEU A 637 9.95 39.01 19.98
N SER A 638 10.35 38.47 21.13
CA SER A 638 11.50 38.96 21.90
C SER A 638 12.83 38.80 21.17
N GLN A 639 12.96 37.79 20.29
CA GLN A 639 14.15 37.59 19.47
C GLN A 639 14.42 38.82 18.57
N PHE A 640 13.36 39.49 18.10
CA PHE A 640 13.47 40.69 17.27
C PHE A 640 13.68 41.99 18.07
N LYS A 641 13.61 41.96 19.41
CA LYS A 641 14.00 43.09 20.27
C LYS A 641 15.52 43.24 20.39
N GLN A 642 16.30 42.21 20.05
CA GLN A 642 17.75 42.28 20.03
C GLN A 642 18.23 43.26 18.94
N GLU A 643 19.12 44.18 19.30
CA GLU A 643 19.60 45.27 18.45
C GLU A 643 20.20 44.81 17.11
N LYS A 644 20.79 43.60 17.11
CA LYS A 644 21.36 42.95 15.93
C LYS A 644 20.30 42.47 14.93
N LEU A 645 19.12 42.06 15.41
CA LEU A 645 17.97 41.59 14.62
C LEU A 645 17.00 42.72 14.24
N ARG A 646 16.95 43.80 15.04
CA ARG A 646 16.13 44.99 14.81
C ARG A 646 16.51 45.76 13.54
N LYS A 647 17.74 45.59 13.03
CA LYS A 647 18.20 46.12 11.73
C LYS A 647 17.85 45.22 10.53
N LEU A 648 17.38 43.98 10.79
CA LEU A 648 17.22 42.93 9.77
C LEU A 648 15.77 42.71 9.33
N VAL A 649 14.79 43.22 10.10
CA VAL A 649 13.35 43.09 9.82
C VAL A 649 12.68 44.46 9.97
N SER A 650 11.79 44.82 9.04
CA SER A 650 11.08 46.09 9.09
C SER A 650 10.20 46.18 10.36
N PRO A 651 10.16 47.31 11.07
CA PRO A 651 9.23 47.53 12.19
C PRO A 651 7.77 47.26 11.81
N VAL A 652 7.41 47.51 10.54
CA VAL A 652 6.06 47.24 10.00
C VAL A 652 5.79 45.74 9.98
N GLU A 653 6.75 44.91 9.59
CA GLU A 653 6.57 43.45 9.51
C GLU A 653 6.47 42.82 10.90
N ILE A 654 7.24 43.32 11.87
CA ILE A 654 7.11 42.91 13.28
C ILE A 654 5.74 43.32 13.82
N SER A 655 5.27 44.54 13.52
CA SER A 655 3.93 45.00 13.94
C SER A 655 2.80 44.17 13.31
N MET A 656 2.97 43.69 12.08
CA MET A 656 1.96 42.82 11.44
C MET A 656 1.87 41.45 12.12
N ILE A 657 3.01 40.90 12.59
CA ILE A 657 3.00 39.66 13.39
C ILE A 657 2.33 39.90 14.73
N ASP A 658 2.68 41.00 15.41
CA ASP A 658 2.07 41.35 16.68
C ASP A 658 0.55 41.53 16.53
N ILE A 659 0.08 42.28 15.52
CA ILE A 659 -1.35 42.43 15.22
C ILE A 659 -2.01 41.07 14.98
N ALA A 660 -1.45 40.20 14.14
CA ALA A 660 -2.02 38.88 13.87
C ALA A 660 -2.08 37.99 15.12
N ILE A 661 -1.10 38.11 16.04
CA ILE A 661 -1.11 37.44 17.33
C ILE A 661 -2.16 38.05 18.27
N GLN A 662 -2.32 39.37 18.28
CA GLN A 662 -3.36 40.04 19.06
C GLN A 662 -4.75 39.67 18.57
N ASP A 663 -4.95 39.54 17.25
CA ASP A 663 -6.21 39.05 16.68
C ASP A 663 -6.49 37.60 17.11
N ALA A 664 -5.46 36.74 17.11
CA ALA A 664 -5.57 35.37 17.61
C ALA A 664 -5.88 35.33 19.12
N LYS A 665 -5.21 36.16 19.94
CA LYS A 665 -5.48 36.31 21.38
C LYS A 665 -6.91 36.78 21.60
N TYR A 666 -7.34 37.80 20.87
CA TYR A 666 -8.70 38.32 20.94
C TYR A 666 -9.73 37.23 20.62
N TYR A 667 -9.52 36.47 19.54
CA TYR A 667 -10.39 35.35 19.19
C TYR A 667 -10.47 34.33 20.34
N MET A 668 -9.32 33.89 20.86
CA MET A 668 -9.26 32.90 21.94
C MET A 668 -9.93 33.40 23.23
N ASP A 669 -9.71 34.66 23.58
CA ASP A 669 -10.31 35.29 24.76
C ASP A 669 -11.84 35.39 24.63
N HIS A 670 -12.38 35.48 23.41
CA HIS A 670 -13.80 35.65 23.15
C HIS A 670 -14.48 34.37 22.64
N VAL A 671 -13.75 33.26 22.46
CA VAL A 671 -14.30 32.03 21.86
C VAL A 671 -15.48 31.48 22.67
N HIS A 672 -15.44 31.66 23.99
CA HIS A 672 -16.47 31.22 24.93
C HIS A 672 -17.78 32.04 24.85
N LEU A 673 -17.76 33.22 24.22
CA LEU A 673 -18.95 34.06 24.01
C LEU A 673 -19.77 33.60 22.80
N PHE A 674 -19.18 32.78 21.93
CA PHE A 674 -19.90 32.22 20.81
C PHE A 674 -20.77 31.03 21.25
N PRO A 675 -21.94 30.82 20.61
CA PRO A 675 -22.71 29.61 20.82
C PRO A 675 -21.85 28.37 20.59
N ALA A 676 -22.02 27.34 21.41
CA ALA A 676 -21.34 26.06 21.20
C ALA A 676 -21.72 25.52 19.81
N CYS A 677 -20.75 25.40 18.90
CA CYS A 677 -20.97 24.81 17.58
C CYS A 677 -21.18 23.31 17.72
N SER A 678 -22.43 22.88 17.79
CA SER A 678 -22.78 21.47 17.85
C SER A 678 -23.02 20.86 16.46
N HIS A 679 -23.50 21.66 15.51
CA HIS A 679 -23.87 21.22 14.15
C HIS A 679 -22.74 21.47 13.14
N LEU A 680 -22.82 20.76 12.01
CA LEU A 680 -21.76 20.70 11.02
C LEU A 680 -21.39 22.06 10.40
N GLU A 681 -22.38 22.81 9.90
CA GLU A 681 -22.15 24.10 9.21
C GLU A 681 -21.40 25.10 10.10
N CYS A 682 -21.82 25.20 11.37
CA CYS A 682 -21.14 26.02 12.39
C CYS A 682 -19.68 25.59 12.61
N LEU A 683 -19.41 24.28 12.65
CA LEU A 683 -18.05 23.77 12.82
C LEU A 683 -17.18 24.08 11.60
N GLU A 684 -17.73 24.00 10.40
CA GLU A 684 -16.99 24.32 9.17
C GLU A 684 -16.62 25.80 9.12
N ASP A 685 -17.57 26.70 9.38
CA ASP A 685 -17.30 28.14 9.46
C ASP A 685 -16.21 28.46 10.49
N ARG A 686 -16.28 27.84 11.68
CA ARG A 686 -15.28 28.02 12.73
C ARG A 686 -13.90 27.49 12.33
N ILE A 687 -13.85 26.33 11.71
CA ILE A 687 -12.59 25.75 11.21
C ILE A 687 -11.96 26.68 10.18
N ASP A 688 -12.77 27.27 9.30
CA ASP A 688 -12.29 28.23 8.29
C ASP A 688 -11.74 29.50 8.94
N ASP A 689 -12.43 30.05 9.95
CA ASP A 689 -11.93 31.18 10.76
C ASP A 689 -10.57 30.86 11.41
N LEU A 690 -10.46 29.73 12.12
CA LEU A 690 -9.22 29.32 12.80
C LEU A 690 -8.09 29.07 11.78
N THR A 691 -8.41 28.45 10.65
CA THR A 691 -7.45 28.20 9.57
C THR A 691 -6.95 29.51 8.97
N LEU A 692 -7.83 30.51 8.82
CA LEU A 692 -7.45 31.84 8.34
C LEU A 692 -6.51 32.55 9.33
N ILE A 693 -6.77 32.46 10.64
CA ILE A 693 -5.90 33.01 11.68
C ILE A 693 -4.49 32.40 11.59
N LEU A 694 -4.39 31.06 11.55
CA LEU A 694 -3.11 30.34 11.43
C LEU A 694 -2.38 30.72 10.15
N LYS A 695 -3.09 30.75 9.02
CA LYS A 695 -2.52 31.10 7.71
C LYS A 695 -1.99 32.53 7.67
N ASN A 696 -2.66 33.48 8.33
CA ASN A 696 -2.18 34.86 8.41
C ASN A 696 -0.85 34.95 9.17
N VAL A 697 -0.72 34.26 10.31
CA VAL A 697 0.52 34.24 11.08
C VAL A 697 1.64 33.55 10.30
N ASP A 698 1.38 32.40 9.70
CA ASP A 698 2.37 31.65 8.91
C ASP A 698 2.84 32.43 7.68
N LYS A 699 1.92 33.11 6.98
CA LYS A 699 2.27 33.96 5.82
C LYS A 699 3.24 35.06 6.21
N VAL A 700 3.03 35.71 7.36
CA VAL A 700 3.95 36.75 7.83
C VAL A 700 5.28 36.11 8.28
N LYS A 701 5.25 35.00 9.02
CA LYS A 701 6.45 34.25 9.43
C LYS A 701 7.32 33.79 8.25
N GLN A 702 6.71 33.25 7.20
CA GLN A 702 7.41 32.83 5.99
C GLN A 702 8.06 34.01 5.27
N LYS A 703 7.39 35.17 5.25
CA LYS A 703 7.95 36.41 4.70
C LYS A 703 9.19 36.87 5.47
N ILE A 704 9.15 36.85 6.80
CA ILE A 704 10.32 37.15 7.67
C ILE A 704 11.45 36.16 7.36
N SER A 705 11.15 34.86 7.30
CA SER A 705 12.15 33.81 7.06
C SER A 705 12.84 33.98 5.71
N THR A 706 12.08 34.25 4.65
CA THR A 706 12.61 34.49 3.30
C THR A 706 13.53 35.72 3.28
N ASN A 707 13.14 36.80 3.96
CA ASN A 707 13.96 38.02 4.08
C ASN A 707 15.26 37.75 4.86
N LEU A 708 15.20 36.96 5.95
CA LEU A 708 16.37 36.55 6.73
C LEU A 708 17.33 35.66 5.93
N GLU A 709 16.81 34.75 5.10
CA GLU A 709 17.64 33.90 4.22
C GLU A 709 18.33 34.72 3.14
N LEU A 710 17.60 35.64 2.48
CA LEU A 710 18.18 36.57 1.51
C LEU A 710 19.29 37.40 2.16
N GLN A 711 19.10 37.94 3.37
CA GLN A 711 20.14 38.69 4.06
C GLN A 711 21.36 37.86 4.48
N LYS A 712 21.21 36.55 4.72
CA LYS A 712 22.35 35.66 5.00
C LYS A 712 23.16 35.32 3.74
N CYS A 713 22.50 35.09 2.62
CA CYS A 713 23.18 34.64 1.39
C CYS A 713 23.70 35.79 0.53
N ARG A 714 23.02 36.94 0.50
CA ARG A 714 23.35 38.07 -0.37
C ARG A 714 24.77 38.60 -0.19
N PRO A 715 25.31 38.84 1.03
CA PRO A 715 26.69 39.30 1.16
C PRO A 715 27.71 38.38 0.48
N LYS A 716 27.51 37.06 0.55
CA LYS A 716 28.39 36.08 -0.11
C LYS A 716 28.18 36.03 -1.62
N ALA A 717 26.94 36.13 -2.09
CA ALA A 717 26.62 36.14 -3.51
C ALA A 717 27.15 37.42 -4.19
N ASP A 718 26.94 38.58 -3.57
CA ASP A 718 27.40 39.89 -4.05
C ASP A 718 28.94 39.92 -4.08
N GLN A 719 29.60 39.42 -3.03
CA GLN A 719 31.07 39.29 -3.01
C GLN A 719 31.58 38.30 -4.07
N GLY A 720 30.90 37.18 -4.28
CA GLY A 720 31.24 36.22 -5.34
C GLY A 720 31.18 36.84 -6.74
N TYR A 721 30.13 37.63 -6.98
CA TYR A 721 29.95 38.39 -8.22
C TYR A 721 31.04 39.46 -8.38
N GLU A 722 31.34 40.23 -7.34
CA GLU A 722 32.39 41.27 -7.34
C GLU A 722 33.76 40.66 -7.67
N ASN A 723 34.10 39.53 -7.04
CA ASN A 723 35.35 38.82 -7.28
C ASN A 723 35.46 38.31 -8.72
N ALA A 724 34.40 37.69 -9.26
CA ALA A 724 34.38 37.20 -10.64
C ALA A 724 34.53 38.35 -11.64
N LEU A 725 33.85 39.46 -11.40
CA LEU A 725 33.93 40.66 -12.24
C LEU A 725 35.33 41.29 -12.19
N HIS A 726 35.94 41.34 -11.01
CA HIS A 726 37.31 41.82 -10.83
C HIS A 726 38.32 40.94 -11.57
N GLN A 727 38.22 39.61 -11.46
CA GLN A 727 39.08 38.66 -12.17
C GLN A 727 38.98 38.83 -13.68
N LEU A 728 37.76 38.90 -14.22
CA LEU A 728 37.54 39.14 -15.64
C LEU A 728 38.22 40.44 -16.11
N ASN A 729 38.06 41.52 -15.35
CA ASN A 729 38.71 42.81 -15.65
C ASN A 729 40.24 42.74 -15.60
N GLN A 730 40.83 41.92 -14.72
CA GLN A 730 42.27 41.70 -14.69
C GLN A 730 42.75 40.94 -15.94
N THR A 731 42.09 39.83 -16.28
CA THR A 731 42.43 39.01 -17.46
C THR A 731 42.35 39.85 -18.76
N ILE A 732 41.38 40.77 -18.87
CA ILE A 732 41.29 41.72 -19.98
C ILE A 732 42.49 42.67 -20.02
N LYS A 733 42.90 43.23 -18.88
CA LYS A 733 44.09 44.13 -18.80
C LYS A 733 45.36 43.41 -19.22
N GLU A 734 45.51 42.14 -18.83
CA GLU A 734 46.64 41.31 -19.25
C GLU A 734 46.62 41.06 -20.77
N ALA A 735 45.45 40.74 -21.34
CA ALA A 735 45.28 40.59 -22.79
C ALA A 735 45.67 41.86 -23.56
N ILE A 736 45.28 43.04 -23.08
CA ILE A 736 45.66 44.33 -23.66
C ILE A 736 47.19 44.53 -23.57
N THR A 737 47.80 44.17 -22.45
CA THR A 737 49.24 44.33 -22.24
C THR A 737 50.05 43.50 -23.23
N ILE A 738 49.65 42.24 -23.49
CA ILE A 738 50.34 41.37 -24.47
C ILE A 738 50.18 41.89 -25.89
N LEU A 739 48.99 42.35 -26.27
CA LEU A 739 48.77 42.98 -27.58
C LEU A 739 49.65 44.22 -27.79
N ASN A 740 50.02 44.91 -26.69
CA ASN A 740 50.87 46.10 -26.71
C ASN A 740 52.38 45.82 -26.59
N GLN A 741 52.82 44.58 -26.27
CA GLN A 741 54.25 44.19 -26.23
C GLN A 741 54.83 44.02 -27.66
N HIS A 742 54.90 45.13 -28.38
CA HIS A 742 54.99 45.22 -29.83
C HIS A 742 56.28 44.61 -30.44
N GLN A 743 57.38 44.59 -29.71
CA GLN A 743 58.73 44.34 -30.28
C GLN A 743 59.04 42.86 -30.54
N LEU A 744 58.55 41.93 -29.71
CA LEU A 744 58.75 40.48 -29.91
C LEU A 744 57.84 39.92 -31.01
N VAL A 745 56.61 40.45 -31.09
CA VAL A 745 55.62 40.10 -32.11
C VAL A 745 56.12 40.49 -33.50
N LEU A 746 56.74 41.67 -33.63
CA LEU A 746 57.35 42.12 -34.90
C LEU A 746 58.51 41.21 -35.35
N GLN A 747 59.38 40.78 -34.42
CA GLN A 747 60.49 39.87 -34.73
C GLN A 747 60.01 38.49 -35.19
N LEU A 748 58.95 37.96 -34.56
CA LEU A 748 58.32 36.70 -34.96
C LEU A 748 57.59 36.83 -36.31
N GLN A 749 56.92 37.95 -36.55
CA GLN A 749 56.29 38.26 -37.84
C GLN A 749 57.34 38.36 -38.97
N GLU A 750 58.49 39.01 -38.74
CA GLU A 750 59.59 39.07 -39.70
C GLU A 750 60.23 37.70 -39.96
N ALA A 751 60.50 36.91 -38.92
CA ALA A 751 61.03 35.54 -39.06
C ALA A 751 60.06 34.63 -39.84
N CYS A 752 58.76 34.77 -39.59
CA CYS A 752 57.73 34.08 -40.36
C CYS A 752 57.67 34.55 -41.81
N LYS A 753 57.79 35.86 -42.06
CA LYS A 753 57.82 36.43 -43.40
C LYS A 753 59.01 35.91 -44.23
N LEU A 754 60.18 35.78 -43.62
CA LEU A 754 61.38 35.19 -44.25
C LEU A 754 61.15 33.73 -44.68
N LEU A 755 60.48 32.92 -43.86
CA LEU A 755 60.15 31.52 -44.22
C LEU A 755 59.03 31.40 -45.26
N PHE A 756 58.08 32.35 -45.31
CA PHE A 756 56.99 32.33 -46.30
C PHE A 756 57.45 32.75 -47.71
N GLN A 757 58.55 33.49 -47.86
CA GLN A 757 59.07 33.93 -49.16
C GLN A 757 59.83 32.84 -49.93
N VAL A 758 60.15 31.69 -49.28
CA VAL A 758 60.80 30.54 -49.91
C VAL A 758 59.72 29.58 -50.42
N ASP A 759 59.44 29.60 -51.73
CA ASP A 759 58.50 28.67 -52.36
C ASP A 759 59.01 27.23 -52.19
N SER A 760 58.25 26.45 -51.41
CA SER A 760 58.62 25.13 -50.89
C SER A 760 58.86 24.04 -51.95
N THR A 761 58.73 24.35 -53.24
CA THR A 761 58.60 23.33 -54.29
C THR A 761 59.70 23.26 -55.34
N LYS A 762 60.60 24.26 -55.54
CA LYS A 762 61.58 24.16 -56.66
C LYS A 762 63.04 24.59 -56.43
N THR A 763 63.39 25.42 -55.43
CA THR A 763 64.81 25.65 -55.01
C THR A 763 64.89 26.20 -53.57
N PRO A 764 64.41 25.47 -52.54
CA PRO A 764 64.18 26.06 -51.21
C PRO A 764 65.49 26.43 -50.50
N PHE A 765 66.50 25.57 -50.58
CA PHE A 765 67.75 25.77 -49.84
C PHE A 765 68.68 26.78 -50.50
N GLU A 766 68.65 26.94 -51.82
CA GLU A 766 69.54 27.88 -52.52
C GLU A 766 69.21 29.33 -52.15
N LYS A 767 67.93 29.71 -52.20
CA LYS A 767 67.48 31.03 -51.74
C LYS A 767 67.63 31.18 -50.22
N LEU A 768 67.28 30.16 -49.43
CA LEU A 768 67.43 30.20 -47.98
C LEU A 768 68.89 30.42 -47.57
N PHE A 769 69.83 29.74 -48.22
CA PHE A 769 71.26 29.90 -47.98
C PHE A 769 71.79 31.22 -48.53
N GLN A 770 71.36 31.69 -49.70
CA GLN A 770 71.73 33.03 -50.19
C GLN A 770 71.29 34.13 -49.23
N ILE A 771 70.06 34.06 -48.71
CA ILE A 771 69.54 35.01 -47.73
C ILE A 771 70.38 34.94 -46.45
N TYR A 772 70.65 33.73 -45.95
CA TYR A 772 71.47 33.55 -44.75
C TYR A 772 72.91 34.05 -44.95
N GLU A 773 73.54 33.71 -46.07
CA GLU A 773 74.89 34.17 -46.45
C GLU A 773 74.94 35.69 -46.55
N SER A 774 73.94 36.33 -47.18
CA SER A 774 73.84 37.79 -47.25
C SER A 774 73.66 38.44 -45.87
N ALA A 775 72.87 37.81 -44.99
CA ALA A 775 72.64 38.30 -43.64
C ALA A 775 73.89 38.15 -42.74
N GLN A 776 74.77 37.19 -43.04
CA GLN A 776 75.97 36.89 -42.27
C GLN A 776 77.29 37.32 -42.95
N ASN A 777 77.24 38.00 -44.10
CA ASN A 777 78.41 38.38 -44.92
C ASN A 777 79.34 37.20 -45.29
N LEU A 778 78.76 36.03 -45.63
CA LEU A 778 79.52 34.85 -46.05
C LEU A 778 79.66 34.78 -47.58
N SER A 779 80.79 34.26 -48.07
CA SER A 779 80.98 33.97 -49.50
C SER A 779 80.03 32.86 -49.97
N HIS A 780 79.44 32.97 -51.16
CA HIS A 780 78.52 31.95 -51.67
C HIS A 780 79.21 30.60 -51.91
N GLN A 781 78.79 29.55 -51.20
CA GLN A 781 79.47 28.23 -51.21
C GLN A 781 78.76 27.16 -52.08
N ASN A 782 77.70 27.52 -52.81
CA ASN A 782 76.84 26.63 -53.62
C ASN A 782 76.50 25.30 -52.92
N LEU A 783 75.82 25.41 -51.76
CA LEU A 783 75.55 24.28 -50.86
C LEU A 783 74.17 23.62 -51.08
N SER A 784 73.35 24.13 -52.01
CA SER A 784 71.97 23.67 -52.19
C SER A 784 71.88 22.20 -52.62
N THR A 785 72.90 21.70 -53.33
CA THR A 785 73.03 20.31 -53.78
C THR A 785 73.39 19.34 -52.65
N TYR A 786 73.85 19.83 -51.49
CA TYR A 786 74.24 19.02 -50.33
C TYR A 786 73.16 19.01 -49.25
N THR A 787 71.89 18.87 -49.65
CA THR A 787 70.74 18.89 -48.73
C THR A 787 69.99 17.56 -48.73
N THR A 788 69.46 17.15 -47.58
CA THR A 788 68.74 15.86 -47.46
C THR A 788 67.23 16.04 -47.49
N SER A 789 66.52 14.95 -47.79
CA SER A 789 65.05 14.90 -47.69
C SER A 789 64.53 15.22 -46.27
N GLY A 790 65.33 14.94 -45.24
CA GLY A 790 65.03 15.26 -43.85
C GLY A 790 65.04 16.77 -43.56
N MET A 791 65.92 17.54 -44.19
CA MET A 791 65.97 19.00 -44.04
C MET A 791 64.72 19.64 -44.65
N HIS A 792 64.28 19.16 -45.82
CA HIS A 792 63.06 19.63 -46.49
C HIS A 792 61.81 19.47 -45.62
N LYS A 793 61.62 18.30 -44.98
CA LYS A 793 60.48 18.05 -44.09
C LYS A 793 60.45 19.00 -42.89
N LYS A 794 61.61 19.29 -42.30
CA LYS A 794 61.73 20.19 -41.14
C LYS A 794 61.45 21.65 -41.52
N LEU A 795 61.86 22.09 -42.71
CA LEU A 795 61.53 23.42 -43.23
C LEU A 795 60.02 23.62 -43.41
N LYS A 796 59.33 22.61 -43.98
CA LYS A 796 57.86 22.64 -44.14
C LYS A 796 57.11 22.77 -42.81
N LYS A 797 57.56 22.06 -41.77
CA LYS A 797 56.96 22.13 -40.43
C LYS A 797 57.08 23.52 -39.81
N ALA A 798 58.26 24.15 -39.91
CA ALA A 798 58.48 25.50 -39.37
C ALA A 798 57.58 26.56 -40.04
N SER A 799 57.30 26.42 -41.35
CA SER A 799 56.39 27.30 -42.08
C SER A 799 54.92 27.18 -41.61
N GLN A 800 54.44 25.97 -41.31
CA GLN A 800 53.07 25.75 -40.81
C GLN A 800 52.87 26.32 -39.40
N GLU A 801 53.88 26.22 -38.52
CA GLU A 801 53.82 26.78 -37.16
C GLU A 801 53.58 28.32 -37.18
N CYS A 802 54.15 29.04 -38.15
CA CYS A 802 53.90 30.47 -38.34
C CYS A 802 52.44 30.82 -38.65
N GLN A 803 51.74 30.01 -39.45
CA GLN A 803 50.35 30.32 -39.84
C GLN A 803 49.41 30.28 -38.63
N SER A 804 49.59 29.28 -37.76
CA SER A 804 48.75 29.08 -36.56
C SER A 804 48.92 30.19 -35.51
N ILE A 805 50.13 30.74 -35.36
CA ILE A 805 50.41 31.81 -34.40
C ILE A 805 49.70 33.10 -34.85
N ASN A 806 49.76 33.44 -36.15
CA ASN A 806 49.16 34.66 -36.67
C ASN A 806 47.62 34.67 -36.53
N SER A 807 46.94 33.55 -36.79
CA SER A 807 45.48 33.45 -36.61
C SER A 807 45.05 33.60 -35.14
N SER A 808 45.84 33.05 -34.21
CA SER A 808 45.52 33.12 -32.77
C SER A 808 45.59 34.56 -32.24
N PHE A 809 46.53 35.35 -32.77
CA PHE A 809 46.69 36.76 -32.41
C PHE A 809 45.50 37.63 -32.87
N GLN A 810 45.00 37.42 -34.09
CA GLN A 810 43.82 38.13 -34.62
C GLN A 810 42.55 37.83 -33.82
N ASP A 811 42.35 36.59 -33.39
CA ASP A 811 41.21 36.19 -32.55
C ASP A 811 41.25 36.86 -31.17
N LEU A 812 42.41 36.91 -30.51
CA LEU A 812 42.58 37.65 -29.24
C LEU A 812 42.25 39.15 -29.41
N GLN A 813 42.73 39.77 -30.50
CA GLN A 813 42.45 41.17 -30.80
C GLN A 813 40.96 41.46 -30.97
N SER A 814 40.24 40.59 -31.69
CA SER A 814 38.79 40.75 -31.91
C SER A 814 37.97 40.65 -30.60
N ARG A 815 38.35 39.75 -29.68
CA ARG A 815 37.66 39.61 -28.39
C ARG A 815 37.92 40.80 -27.48
N VAL A 816 39.16 41.28 -27.39
CA VAL A 816 39.49 42.48 -26.61
C VAL A 816 38.76 43.72 -27.16
N GLN A 817 38.57 43.84 -28.47
CA GLN A 817 37.80 44.93 -29.08
C GLN A 817 36.29 44.84 -28.79
N ASN A 818 35.71 43.63 -28.74
CA ASN A 818 34.32 43.42 -28.32
C ASN A 818 34.09 43.61 -26.81
N TYR A 819 35.15 43.61 -25.99
CA TYR A 819 35.09 43.74 -24.53
C TYR A 819 34.72 45.14 -24.01
N ASN A 820 34.48 46.12 -24.87
CA ASN A 820 33.81 47.40 -24.51
C ASN A 820 32.36 47.22 -24.00
N THR A 821 31.88 45.98 -23.84
CA THR A 821 30.59 45.59 -23.24
C THR A 821 30.61 45.35 -21.72
N THR A 822 31.71 45.69 -21.02
CA THR A 822 31.80 45.64 -19.53
C THR A 822 30.69 46.43 -18.83
N ASN A 823 30.01 47.35 -19.54
CA ASN A 823 28.88 48.13 -19.04
C ASN A 823 27.71 47.27 -18.52
N VAL A 824 27.40 46.11 -19.12
CA VAL A 824 26.21 45.34 -18.70
C VAL A 824 26.41 44.64 -17.35
N TYR A 825 27.59 44.04 -17.13
CA TYR A 825 27.91 43.38 -15.86
C TYR A 825 28.16 44.39 -14.73
N ASN A 826 28.77 45.54 -15.05
CA ASN A 826 28.94 46.65 -14.12
C ASN A 826 27.58 47.26 -13.74
N GLN A 827 26.69 47.50 -14.71
CA GLN A 827 25.36 48.06 -14.44
C GLN A 827 24.52 47.14 -13.55
N PHE A 828 24.52 45.83 -13.81
CA PHE A 828 23.85 44.88 -12.93
C PHE A 828 24.44 44.88 -11.51
N PHE A 829 25.76 45.08 -11.36
CA PHE A 829 26.39 45.15 -10.06
C PHE A 829 25.98 46.40 -9.27
N GLU A 830 25.88 47.55 -9.95
CA GLU A 830 25.39 48.80 -9.37
C GLU A 830 23.92 48.69 -8.98
N ASP A 831 23.08 48.07 -9.83
CA ASP A 831 21.68 47.82 -9.54
C ASP A 831 21.52 47.01 -8.24
N ILE A 832 22.26 45.90 -8.08
CA ILE A 832 22.16 45.06 -6.87
C ILE A 832 22.77 45.73 -5.62
N LYS A 833 23.78 46.61 -5.78
CA LYS A 833 24.36 47.40 -4.67
C LYS A 833 23.44 48.53 -4.22
N SER A 834 22.61 49.08 -5.11
CA SER A 834 21.65 50.14 -4.81
C SER A 834 20.38 49.68 -4.08
N GLU A 835 20.19 48.36 -3.92
CA GLU A 835 19.03 47.79 -3.23
C GLU A 835 19.05 48.11 -1.73
N SER A 836 18.15 49.01 -1.28
CA SER A 836 17.97 49.34 0.15
C SER A 836 17.38 48.19 0.97
N VAL A 837 16.70 47.25 0.31
CA VAL A 837 16.24 45.95 0.83
C VAL A 837 16.53 44.95 -0.27
N TYR A 838 17.20 43.83 0.05
CA TYR A 838 17.53 42.80 -0.93
C TYR A 838 16.27 42.29 -1.64
N LYS A 839 16.13 42.64 -2.92
CA LYS A 839 15.01 42.23 -3.78
C LYS A 839 15.45 41.13 -4.75
N THR A 840 16.68 41.22 -5.25
CA THR A 840 17.23 40.20 -6.16
C THR A 840 17.62 38.94 -5.40
N LYS A 841 17.13 37.78 -5.86
CA LYS A 841 17.41 36.47 -5.23
C LYS A 841 18.87 36.04 -5.41
N CYS A 842 19.40 35.30 -4.45
CA CYS A 842 20.79 34.83 -4.46
C CYS A 842 21.09 33.90 -5.65
N GLU A 843 20.13 33.12 -6.13
CA GLU A 843 20.30 32.23 -7.28
C GLU A 843 20.57 33.02 -8.57
N VAL A 844 19.90 34.16 -8.75
CA VAL A 844 20.06 35.02 -9.93
C VAL A 844 21.48 35.61 -9.98
N ILE A 845 22.01 36.03 -8.84
CA ILE A 845 23.37 36.58 -8.74
C ILE A 845 24.41 35.48 -8.97
N LYS A 846 24.18 34.27 -8.44
CA LYS A 846 25.04 33.11 -8.70
C LYS A 846 25.08 32.74 -10.18
N GLU A 847 23.93 32.64 -10.85
CA GLU A 847 23.87 32.31 -12.28
C GLU A 847 24.67 33.32 -13.13
N LYS A 848 24.55 34.63 -12.81
CA LYS A 848 25.35 35.65 -13.51
C LYS A 848 26.83 35.61 -13.15
N THR A 849 27.18 35.27 -11.90
CA THR A 849 28.57 35.05 -11.48
C THR A 849 29.22 33.94 -12.30
N GLU A 850 28.52 32.82 -12.49
CA GLU A 850 29.00 31.69 -13.30
C GLU A 850 29.22 32.07 -14.77
N LYS A 851 28.37 32.93 -15.34
CA LYS A 851 28.56 33.46 -16.70
C LYS A 851 29.85 34.28 -16.81
N ILE A 852 30.10 35.18 -15.85
CA ILE A 852 31.33 35.99 -15.79
C ILE A 852 32.57 35.10 -15.68
N GLN A 853 32.54 34.10 -14.80
CA GLN A 853 33.66 33.16 -14.62
C GLN A 853 33.94 32.32 -15.88
N LYS A 854 32.90 31.92 -16.61
CA LYS A 854 33.07 31.20 -17.87
C LYS A 854 33.77 32.07 -18.92
N GLU A 855 33.35 33.33 -19.06
CA GLU A 855 33.97 34.28 -19.99
C GLU A 855 35.44 34.56 -19.63
N GLU A 856 35.73 34.75 -18.35
CA GLU A 856 37.10 34.92 -17.84
C GLU A 856 37.97 33.71 -18.20
N SER A 857 37.48 32.49 -17.94
CA SER A 857 38.24 31.27 -18.22
C SER A 857 38.55 31.09 -19.70
N GLU A 858 37.59 31.38 -20.59
CA GLU A 858 37.82 31.33 -22.03
C GLU A 858 38.90 32.32 -22.49
N LEU A 859 38.88 33.54 -21.95
CA LEU A 859 39.87 34.57 -22.29
C LEU A 859 41.26 34.20 -21.76
N SER A 860 41.34 33.75 -20.51
CA SER A 860 42.58 33.34 -19.84
C SER A 860 43.27 32.16 -20.57
N GLN A 861 42.50 31.15 -21.01
CA GLN A 861 43.04 30.04 -21.79
C GLN A 861 43.66 30.47 -23.12
N LYS A 862 43.06 31.46 -23.80
CA LYS A 862 43.58 31.99 -25.06
C LYS A 862 44.86 32.79 -24.83
N LEU A 863 44.87 33.61 -23.77
CA LEU A 863 46.03 34.37 -23.34
C LEU A 863 47.24 33.47 -23.09
N PHE A 864 47.03 32.39 -22.33
CA PHE A 864 48.07 31.42 -21.98
C PHE A 864 48.67 30.73 -23.22
N LYS A 865 47.83 30.37 -24.20
CA LYS A 865 48.30 29.77 -25.46
C LYS A 865 49.25 30.70 -26.22
N ILE A 866 48.93 31.99 -26.29
CA ILE A 866 49.76 32.98 -27.01
C ILE A 866 51.08 33.22 -26.28
N GLN A 867 51.06 33.35 -24.95
CA GLN A 867 52.28 33.49 -24.13
C GLN A 867 53.25 32.33 -24.36
N LYS A 868 52.76 31.10 -24.32
CA LYS A 868 53.59 29.90 -24.50
C LYS A 868 54.22 29.79 -25.90
N GLU A 869 53.58 30.32 -26.92
CA GLU A 869 54.14 30.32 -28.29
C GLU A 869 55.17 31.43 -28.50
N LEU A 870 55.03 32.59 -27.84
CA LEU A 870 56.01 33.67 -27.87
C LEU A 870 57.39 33.26 -27.30
N GLU A 871 57.43 32.26 -26.42
CA GLU A 871 58.66 31.78 -25.77
C GLU A 871 59.50 30.80 -26.60
N LYS A 872 59.11 30.40 -27.82
CA LYS A 872 59.82 29.36 -28.61
C LYS A 872 60.87 29.94 -29.60
N PRO A 873 62.18 29.82 -29.34
CA PRO A 873 63.25 30.39 -30.20
C PRO A 873 63.55 29.60 -31.50
N LYS A 874 62.78 28.56 -31.83
CA LYS A 874 63.15 27.57 -32.86
C LYS A 874 63.12 28.11 -34.29
N LEU A 875 62.31 29.12 -34.56
CA LEU A 875 62.03 29.56 -35.92
C LEU A 875 63.14 30.42 -36.54
N ALA A 876 63.78 31.27 -35.74
CA ALA A 876 64.87 32.16 -36.20
C ALA A 876 66.18 31.41 -36.54
N LYS A 877 66.42 30.23 -35.95
CA LYS A 877 67.68 29.46 -36.09
C LYS A 877 67.65 28.37 -37.17
N VAL A 878 66.56 28.23 -37.92
CA VAL A 878 66.39 27.16 -38.91
C VAL A 878 67.35 27.30 -40.10
N ALA A 879 67.56 28.51 -40.60
CA ALA A 879 68.43 28.78 -41.75
C ALA A 879 69.91 28.49 -41.45
N GLU A 880 70.41 28.98 -40.31
CA GLU A 880 71.77 28.74 -39.81
C GLU A 880 72.08 27.25 -39.68
N LYS A 881 71.19 26.51 -39.01
CA LYS A 881 71.39 25.08 -38.75
C LYS A 881 71.48 24.28 -40.05
N PHE A 882 70.64 24.60 -41.03
CA PHE A 882 70.66 23.91 -42.32
C PHE A 882 71.87 24.29 -43.16
N TYR A 883 72.35 25.54 -43.08
CA TYR A 883 73.54 25.98 -43.78
C TYR A 883 74.79 25.20 -43.34
N LEU A 884 75.01 25.11 -42.03
CA LEU A 884 76.15 24.40 -41.44
C LEU A 884 76.12 22.90 -41.78
N GLN A 885 74.93 22.29 -41.72
CA GLN A 885 74.77 20.87 -42.02
C GLN A 885 75.11 20.54 -43.49
N SER A 886 74.67 21.36 -44.45
CA SER A 886 75.02 21.16 -45.86
C SER A 886 76.51 21.32 -46.14
N LEU A 887 77.19 22.21 -45.41
CA LEU A 887 78.63 22.42 -45.53
C LEU A 887 79.43 21.19 -45.08
N GLU A 888 78.96 20.50 -44.04
CA GLU A 888 79.55 19.24 -43.56
C GLU A 888 79.39 18.11 -44.59
N TYR A 889 78.19 17.98 -45.20
CA TYR A 889 77.93 16.96 -46.22
C TYR A 889 78.76 17.12 -47.49
N ARG A 890 79.06 18.35 -47.90
CA ARG A 890 80.00 18.59 -49.01
C ARG A 890 81.35 17.94 -48.73
N LYS A 891 81.91 18.17 -47.53
CA LYS A 891 83.22 17.62 -47.14
C LYS A 891 83.22 16.10 -47.14
N LEU A 892 82.17 15.48 -46.59
CA LEU A 892 82.05 14.02 -46.55
C LEU A 892 81.96 13.41 -47.96
N MET A 893 81.22 14.03 -48.87
CA MET A 893 81.10 13.56 -50.26
C MET A 893 82.43 13.64 -51.03
N GLU A 894 83.25 14.67 -50.78
CA GLU A 894 84.59 14.76 -51.37
C GLU A 894 85.50 13.62 -50.90
N VAL A 895 85.41 13.22 -49.62
CA VAL A 895 86.17 12.08 -49.09
C VAL A 895 85.65 10.76 -49.64
N ALA A 896 84.33 10.58 -49.73
CA ALA A 896 83.73 9.40 -50.33
C ALA A 896 84.18 9.19 -51.79
N ALA A 897 84.27 10.27 -52.57
CA ALA A 897 84.75 10.21 -53.95
C ALA A 897 86.21 9.74 -54.04
N LYS A 898 87.07 10.20 -53.12
CA LYS A 898 88.47 9.72 -53.02
C LYS A 898 88.53 8.26 -52.61
N MET A 899 87.77 7.86 -51.59
CA MET A 899 87.69 6.46 -51.16
C MET A 899 87.28 5.54 -52.30
N LYS A 900 86.27 5.93 -53.10
CA LYS A 900 85.83 5.16 -54.26
C LYS A 900 86.95 4.97 -55.29
N ASN A 901 87.72 6.02 -55.58
CA ASN A 901 88.83 5.96 -56.54
C ASN A 901 89.95 5.03 -56.07
N GLU A 902 90.33 5.07 -54.79
CA GLU A 902 91.36 4.17 -54.25
C GLU A 902 90.88 2.72 -54.17
N LEU A 903 89.58 2.50 -53.94
CA LEU A 903 88.95 1.17 -53.98
C LEU A 903 89.02 0.53 -55.38
N GLU A 904 88.96 1.33 -56.45
CA GLU A 904 89.08 0.85 -57.84
C GLU A 904 90.52 0.49 -58.23
N LYS A 905 91.52 1.11 -57.58
CA LYS A 905 92.95 0.80 -57.79
C LYS A 905 93.44 -0.39 -56.96
N ASP A 906 92.61 -0.91 -56.07
CA ASP A 906 92.91 -1.96 -55.08
C ASP A 906 94.10 -1.61 -54.15
N ASP A 907 94.37 -0.31 -53.94
CA ASP A 907 95.37 0.18 -53.00
C ASP A 907 94.79 0.19 -51.58
N SER A 908 94.93 -0.96 -50.91
CA SER A 908 94.35 -1.20 -49.59
C SER A 908 94.94 -0.28 -48.52
N LEU A 909 96.20 0.14 -48.68
CA LEU A 909 96.91 0.98 -47.72
C LEU A 909 96.39 2.42 -47.76
N MET A 910 96.28 3.03 -48.94
CA MET A 910 95.78 4.40 -49.10
C MET A 910 94.30 4.52 -48.72
N LEU A 911 93.50 3.51 -49.06
CA LEU A 911 92.09 3.47 -48.68
C LEU A 911 91.92 3.43 -47.15
N LYS A 912 92.76 2.65 -46.47
CA LYS A 912 92.80 2.59 -45.01
C LYS A 912 93.16 3.95 -44.41
N GLU A 913 94.20 4.63 -44.90
CA GLU A 913 94.58 5.96 -44.41
C GLU A 913 93.48 7.01 -44.58
N LEU A 914 92.77 7.01 -45.71
CA LEU A 914 91.63 7.91 -45.95
C LEU A 914 90.50 7.68 -44.93
N ILE A 915 90.16 6.41 -44.67
CA ILE A 915 89.14 6.05 -43.68
C ILE A 915 89.61 6.43 -42.26
N GLN A 916 90.85 6.13 -41.91
CA GLN A 916 91.42 6.50 -40.60
C GLN A 916 91.36 8.01 -40.36
N THR A 917 91.74 8.80 -41.37
CA THR A 917 91.76 10.26 -41.29
C THR A 917 90.35 10.83 -41.12
N GLN A 918 89.38 10.34 -41.90
CA GLN A 918 88.02 10.86 -41.85
C GLN A 918 87.26 10.45 -40.59
N LEU A 919 87.50 9.23 -40.10
CA LEU A 919 86.85 8.75 -38.88
C LEU A 919 87.58 9.18 -37.61
N GLY A 920 88.86 9.57 -37.72
CA GLY A 920 89.73 9.89 -36.60
C GLY A 920 90.09 8.67 -35.73
N ILE A 921 90.07 7.46 -36.30
CA ILE A 921 90.28 6.19 -35.57
C ILE A 921 91.51 5.48 -36.16
N GLN A 922 92.43 5.01 -35.31
CA GLN A 922 93.51 4.13 -35.76
C GLN A 922 92.97 2.71 -35.99
N ILE A 923 93.16 2.18 -37.22
CA ILE A 923 92.62 0.89 -37.63
C ILE A 923 93.79 -0.10 -37.73
N PRO A 924 93.84 -1.20 -36.97
CA PRO A 924 94.80 -2.29 -37.18
C PRO A 924 94.58 -2.98 -38.54
N ASP A 925 95.64 -3.48 -39.19
CA ASP A 925 95.52 -4.14 -40.52
C ASP A 925 94.50 -5.29 -40.52
N GLU A 926 94.51 -6.11 -39.46
CA GLU A 926 93.56 -7.22 -39.31
C GLU A 926 92.09 -6.75 -39.26
N VAL A 927 91.82 -5.62 -38.60
CA VAL A 927 90.47 -5.04 -38.52
C VAL A 927 90.06 -4.47 -39.88
N PHE A 928 90.99 -3.83 -40.57
CA PHE A 928 90.71 -3.25 -41.87
C PHE A 928 90.29 -4.33 -42.87
N GLU A 929 91.03 -5.43 -42.96
CA GLU A 929 90.69 -6.54 -43.86
C GLU A 929 89.36 -7.20 -43.49
N ASP A 930 89.05 -7.36 -42.19
CA ASP A 930 87.80 -7.99 -41.74
C ASP A 930 86.57 -7.11 -42.02
N VAL A 931 86.69 -5.78 -41.85
CA VAL A 931 85.59 -4.84 -42.13
C VAL A 931 85.41 -4.59 -43.63
N MET A 932 86.49 -4.60 -44.40
CA MET A 932 86.49 -4.37 -45.85
C MET A 932 85.98 -5.58 -46.66
N THR A 933 84.90 -6.18 -46.19
CA THR A 933 84.13 -7.23 -46.86
C THR A 933 83.67 -6.79 -48.25
N LYS A 934 83.34 -7.75 -49.12
CA LYS A 934 82.71 -7.47 -50.44
C LYS A 934 81.48 -6.57 -50.31
N LYS A 935 80.73 -6.68 -49.21
CA LYS A 935 79.56 -5.84 -48.94
C LYS A 935 79.98 -4.39 -48.66
N MET A 936 80.94 -4.18 -47.76
CA MET A 936 81.41 -2.83 -47.39
C MET A 936 82.08 -2.12 -48.58
N LYS A 937 82.91 -2.84 -49.35
CA LYS A 937 83.47 -2.35 -50.62
C LYS A 937 82.39 -1.87 -51.59
N LYS A 938 81.28 -2.62 -51.71
CA LYS A 938 80.14 -2.25 -52.56
C LYS A 938 79.38 -1.03 -52.00
N GLU A 939 79.22 -0.90 -50.69
CA GLU A 939 78.59 0.26 -50.07
C GLU A 939 79.40 1.54 -50.29
N ILE A 940 80.72 1.50 -50.10
CA ILE A 940 81.63 2.62 -50.37
C ILE A 940 81.55 3.06 -51.84
N SER A 941 81.50 2.08 -52.77
CA SER A 941 81.43 2.39 -54.22
C SER A 941 80.14 3.13 -54.64
N ASN A 942 79.08 3.05 -53.83
CA ASN A 942 77.76 3.60 -54.15
C ASN A 942 77.31 4.72 -53.20
N ILE A 943 78.24 5.35 -52.47
CA ILE A 943 77.90 6.48 -51.58
C ILE A 943 77.31 7.64 -52.39
N ASP A 944 76.15 8.12 -51.94
CA ASP A 944 75.49 9.34 -52.41
C ASP A 944 75.13 10.26 -51.23
N ILE A 945 74.62 11.46 -51.51
CA ILE A 945 74.30 12.45 -50.47
C ILE A 945 73.25 11.98 -49.46
N GLN A 946 72.37 11.03 -49.81
CA GLN A 946 71.35 10.51 -48.88
C GLN A 946 71.91 9.39 -47.99
N SER A 947 72.98 8.73 -48.43
CA SER A 947 73.60 7.59 -47.76
C SER A 947 74.93 7.92 -47.09
N VAL A 948 75.56 9.07 -47.40
CA VAL A 948 76.91 9.42 -46.94
C VAL A 948 77.10 9.30 -45.43
N ASP A 949 76.25 9.94 -44.63
CA ASP A 949 76.32 9.83 -43.16
C ASP A 949 76.18 8.39 -42.70
N ARG A 950 75.20 7.67 -43.25
CA ARG A 950 74.90 6.30 -42.85
C ARG A 950 76.08 5.38 -43.15
N VAL A 951 76.70 5.52 -44.32
CA VAL A 951 77.82 4.66 -44.71
C VAL A 951 79.05 4.99 -43.88
N PHE A 952 79.37 6.28 -43.64
CA PHE A 952 80.47 6.65 -42.74
C PHE A 952 80.22 6.22 -41.29
N ASP A 953 78.99 6.33 -40.80
CA ASP A 953 78.60 5.86 -39.46
C ASP A 953 78.66 4.34 -39.36
N ASP A 954 78.23 3.60 -40.39
CA ASP A 954 78.31 2.14 -40.41
C ASP A 954 79.76 1.66 -40.48
N LEU A 955 80.60 2.30 -41.31
CA LEU A 955 82.05 2.09 -41.31
C LEU A 955 82.64 2.31 -39.91
N LYS A 956 82.34 3.45 -39.29
CA LYS A 956 82.82 3.79 -37.95
C LYS A 956 82.35 2.79 -36.91
N SER A 957 81.09 2.38 -36.99
CA SER A 957 80.48 1.42 -36.08
C SER A 957 81.12 0.03 -36.22
N GLN A 958 81.23 -0.49 -37.44
CA GLN A 958 81.83 -1.81 -37.70
C GLN A 958 83.31 -1.85 -37.30
N ILE A 959 84.08 -0.81 -37.63
CA ILE A 959 85.48 -0.67 -37.19
C ILE A 959 85.56 -0.66 -35.66
N SER A 960 84.74 0.17 -35.01
CA SER A 960 84.77 0.29 -33.54
C SER A 960 84.34 -1.01 -32.84
N LEU A 961 83.35 -1.72 -33.39
CA LEU A 961 82.92 -3.04 -32.91
C LEU A 961 84.04 -4.06 -33.02
N LYS A 962 84.72 -4.12 -34.17
CA LYS A 962 85.82 -5.07 -34.38
C LYS A 962 87.04 -4.79 -33.53
N ILE A 963 87.38 -3.51 -33.34
CA ILE A 963 88.42 -3.11 -32.38
C ILE A 963 88.05 -3.60 -30.97
N LYS A 964 86.80 -3.42 -30.53
CA LYS A 964 86.32 -3.91 -29.23
C LYS A 964 86.31 -5.43 -29.10
N GLU A 965 85.95 -6.17 -30.15
CA GLU A 965 86.02 -7.65 -30.16
C GLU A 965 87.45 -8.14 -29.94
N ILE A 966 88.43 -7.54 -30.62
CA ILE A 966 89.85 -7.87 -30.44
C ILE A 966 90.31 -7.53 -29.01
N GLU A 967 89.92 -6.38 -28.47
CA GLU A 967 90.22 -6.00 -27.08
C GLU A 967 89.54 -6.93 -26.05
N GLN A 968 88.32 -7.41 -26.31
CA GLN A 968 87.60 -8.35 -25.45
C GLN A 968 88.21 -9.76 -25.50
N ASN A 969 88.60 -10.26 -26.66
CA ASN A 969 89.26 -11.57 -26.78
C ASN A 969 90.61 -11.58 -26.04
N LYS A 970 91.41 -10.51 -26.17
CA LYS A 970 92.64 -10.34 -25.38
C LYS A 970 92.38 -10.29 -23.86
N ASN A 971 91.30 -9.62 -23.43
CA ASN A 971 90.91 -9.58 -22.01
C ASN A 971 90.36 -10.93 -21.49
N ASN A 972 89.70 -11.74 -22.32
CA ASN A 972 89.19 -13.07 -21.95
C ASN A 972 90.31 -14.11 -21.83
N GLU A 973 91.31 -14.11 -22.73
CA GLU A 973 92.51 -14.94 -22.60
C GLU A 973 93.30 -14.60 -21.32
N THR A 974 93.37 -13.32 -20.97
CA THR A 974 94.02 -12.84 -19.73
C THR A 974 93.24 -13.26 -18.48
N LYS A 975 91.90 -13.28 -18.52
CA LYS A 975 91.03 -13.77 -17.43
C LYS A 975 91.06 -15.28 -17.25
N GLU A 976 91.09 -16.08 -18.32
CA GLU A 976 91.25 -17.54 -18.23
C GLU A 976 92.62 -17.94 -17.65
N MET A 977 93.67 -17.18 -17.94
CA MET A 977 95.00 -17.41 -17.37
C MET A 977 95.05 -17.06 -15.86
N GLN A 978 94.32 -16.04 -15.41
CA GLN A 978 94.21 -15.68 -13.99
C GLN A 978 93.36 -16.68 -13.19
N LEU A 979 92.31 -17.26 -13.78
CA LEU A 979 91.46 -18.28 -13.14
C LEU A 979 92.14 -19.66 -13.00
N ARG A 980 93.14 -19.98 -13.82
CA ARG A 980 93.95 -21.22 -13.70
C ARG A 980 95.06 -21.15 -12.64
N ASN A 981 95.39 -19.96 -12.15
CA ASN A 981 96.44 -19.73 -11.15
C ASN A 981 95.90 -19.51 -9.72
N GLN A 982 94.58 -19.36 -9.53
CA GLN A 982 93.88 -19.37 -8.23
C GLN A 982 93.35 -20.76 -7.93
#